data_AF-A0A117LTL5-F1
#
_entry.id   AF-A0A117LTL5-F1
#
_cell.length_a   1.000
_cell.length_b   1.000
_cell.length_c   1.000
_cell.angle_alpha   90.00
_cell.angle_beta   90.00
_cell.angle_gamma   90.00
#
_symmetry.space_group_name_H-M   'P 1'
#
loop_
_entity.id
_entity.type
_entity.pdbx_description
1 polymer ?
#
loop_
_entity_poly.entity_id
_entity_poly.type
_entity_poly.pdbx_seq_one_letter_code
_entity_poly.pdbx_strand_id
1 'polypeptide(L)'
;MCKTGGILRMSSNYFVEIPLEENKLISLIKDDQEKFGISYGRYPVRFILIDNFEDMKKIIETMAKNGVETLDLSNLENFQDSNGWVSTYELIDVIKKLPEEKDYIVFPISEILRFLDNDDFYSLLTSLMEIENSTFNSKRRIYIPILGLFSRFRDSFLNRYHRRSEFSFVWKIGNGSIKYNLVFCKFASAIEGFTIVHTTKDFLELWKKDDISSSILISSELLYYLSNRAIDDELFTLTKIKDAKEYIEKILAIDIPIEYEESEDSLWRILLENIKGVNSFEELVKRHLNVIYLDDLVKVNPLSLWLDTNERFTRWIIKTHYSTINKDCYTKVVFNSLSNLNTEEAIRVYYLKIFDQKFNQNFWEERRTILQNALKGRNLDLKFIENELKEKISSIPLEEAVNYITNTTFFEKKWTIENIAHIDKRDLETIYPELCFYWEDVACKDLSPENAWINEYFKEYRISRIKNSISPRLVEILAEKNANKESFFRWYYSFAPVINYIEDNEYTKIWIDALGVEFLPLLTSLLSQEDFKVDFNIGRANLPSTTGFNTFEGVERVSDLDDFIHNQYSYSYPDNLIREIDIIKNILEKIAKTKENILIFSDHGFTAFANTKFDGKKILGLKFAEREGRYAEIADEKNMPVEDEDFFVYSSEEGKEYLITTKHKFFSETSCRETHGGATPEEVLVPVIHASKVEKRVIKEEYKIELLTKEINIRTPILELKIKPDPEKVSFLVKNRDLNADFDRDKEIYKINLSGYKAGEYTLTVKIGLWTKDLKFKIRGGLREKDILS
;
A
#
# COMPACT_ATOMS: atom_id res chain seq x y z
N MET A 1 75.25 22.46 60.77
CA MET A 1 73.84 22.30 61.15
C MET A 1 73.11 21.59 60.02
N CYS A 2 72.89 20.30 60.19
CA CYS A 2 72.21 19.43 59.23
C CYS A 2 70.72 19.81 59.09
N LYS A 3 70.24 19.93 57.84
CA LYS A 3 68.81 19.86 57.53
C LYS A 3 68.47 18.42 57.16
N THR A 4 67.60 17.81 57.94
CA THR A 4 67.08 16.45 57.79
C THR A 4 66.03 16.40 56.69
N GLY A 5 66.19 15.42 55.79
CA GLY A 5 65.25 15.11 54.72
C GLY A 5 63.95 14.50 55.26
N GLY A 6 62.84 14.97 54.72
CA GLY A 6 61.52 14.35 54.87
C GLY A 6 61.40 13.19 53.89
N ILE A 7 61.41 11.98 54.42
CA ILE A 7 61.12 10.73 53.71
C ILE A 7 59.64 10.76 53.30
N LEU A 8 59.38 10.77 51.99
CA LEU A 8 58.08 10.43 51.42
C LEU A 8 57.72 9.01 51.87
N ARG A 9 56.67 8.89 52.69
CA ARG A 9 56.06 7.60 53.04
C ARG A 9 55.58 6.92 51.76
N MET A 10 56.21 5.80 51.40
CA MET A 10 55.68 4.86 50.40
C MET A 10 54.35 4.29 50.93
N SER A 11 53.23 4.79 50.40
CA SER A 11 51.97 4.08 50.44
C SER A 11 52.02 2.90 49.47
N SER A 12 51.33 1.81 49.82
CA SER A 12 51.12 0.57 49.04
C SER A 12 50.41 0.73 47.69
N ASN A 13 50.40 1.94 47.11
CA ASN A 13 49.81 2.24 45.82
C ASN A 13 50.94 2.45 44.81
N TYR A 14 51.08 1.54 43.86
CA TYR A 14 52.04 1.61 42.73
C TYR A 14 51.69 2.71 41.71
N PHE A 15 50.64 3.49 41.95
CA PHE A 15 50.15 4.57 41.11
C PHE A 15 50.38 5.91 41.80
N VAL A 16 50.94 6.87 41.07
CA VAL A 16 51.07 8.26 41.51
C VAL A 16 50.08 9.09 40.71
N GLU A 17 49.03 9.58 41.37
CA GLU A 17 48.08 10.52 40.76
C GLU A 17 48.71 11.91 40.70
N ILE A 18 48.74 12.48 39.49
CA ILE A 18 49.37 13.77 39.23
C ILE A 18 48.37 14.66 38.49
N PRO A 19 48.06 15.87 39.00
CA PRO A 19 47.28 16.84 38.24
C PRO A 19 48.10 17.29 37.02
N LEU A 20 47.48 17.34 35.84
CA LEU A 20 48.17 17.70 34.60
C LEU A 20 48.57 19.19 34.61
N GLU A 21 49.79 19.47 35.04
CA GLU A 21 50.48 20.75 34.91
C GLU A 21 51.81 20.52 34.19
N GLU A 22 52.06 21.26 33.11
CA GLU A 22 53.24 21.08 32.24
C GLU A 22 54.56 21.07 33.03
N ASN A 23 54.72 22.01 33.98
CA ASN A 23 55.89 22.10 34.83
C ASN A 23 56.08 20.89 35.77
N LYS A 24 54.98 20.28 36.24
CA LYS A 24 55.04 19.07 37.09
C LYS A 24 55.43 17.84 36.27
N LEU A 25 54.87 17.69 35.06
CA LEU A 25 55.22 16.59 34.16
C LEU A 25 56.71 16.65 33.76
N ILE A 26 57.22 17.84 33.42
CA ILE A 26 58.65 18.05 33.10
C ILE A 26 59.53 17.72 34.31
N SER A 27 59.16 18.16 35.51
CA SER A 27 59.91 17.83 36.73
C SER A 27 59.97 16.32 36.96
N LEU A 28 58.85 15.62 36.78
CA LEU A 28 58.77 14.17 36.97
C LEU A 28 59.62 13.38 35.97
N ILE A 29 59.64 13.82 34.70
CA ILE A 29 60.49 13.23 33.66
C ILE A 29 61.97 13.36 34.04
N LYS A 30 62.39 14.56 34.46
CA LYS A 30 63.76 14.80 34.92
C LYS A 30 64.10 13.96 36.15
N ASP A 31 63.21 13.93 37.15
CA ASP A 31 63.38 13.13 38.36
C ASP A 31 63.48 11.63 38.04
N ASP A 32 62.75 11.12 37.05
CA ASP A 32 62.82 9.72 36.59
C ASP A 32 64.15 9.40 35.89
N GLN A 33 64.69 10.32 35.10
CA GLN A 33 66.00 10.14 34.46
C GLN A 33 67.16 10.23 35.45
N GLU A 34 67.00 10.99 36.54
CA GLU A 34 68.03 11.19 37.57
C GLU A 34 68.03 10.12 38.68
N LYS A 35 67.00 9.27 38.77
CA LYS A 35 66.97 8.14 39.71
C LYS A 35 67.94 7.04 39.30
N PHE A 36 68.81 6.62 40.23
CA PHE A 36 69.83 5.58 40.02
C PHE A 36 69.57 4.33 40.89
N GLY A 37 69.59 3.15 40.26
CA GLY A 37 69.51 1.82 40.86
C GLY A 37 69.66 0.74 39.77
N ILE A 38 70.17 -0.46 40.13
CA ILE A 38 70.53 -1.53 39.17
C ILE A 38 69.34 -1.92 38.27
N SER A 39 68.13 -1.97 38.83
CA SER A 39 66.89 -2.27 38.10
C SER A 39 66.25 -1.03 37.44
N TYR A 40 66.46 0.18 37.98
CA TYR A 40 65.77 1.40 37.53
C TYR A 40 66.25 1.92 36.18
N GLY A 41 67.57 1.85 35.94
CA GLY A 41 68.18 2.26 34.65
C GLY A 41 68.24 1.13 33.62
N ARG A 42 68.09 -0.13 34.04
CA ARG A 42 68.15 -1.31 33.16
C ARG A 42 66.92 -1.42 32.27
N TYR A 43 65.72 -1.15 32.78
CA TYR A 43 64.47 -1.25 32.02
C TYR A 43 63.96 0.16 31.67
N PRO A 44 63.95 0.58 30.39
CA PRO A 44 63.63 1.95 29.99
C PRO A 44 62.13 2.24 29.89
N VAL A 45 61.27 1.22 29.82
CA VAL A 45 59.84 1.42 29.57
C VAL A 45 59.15 2.03 30.79
N ARG A 46 58.31 3.05 30.56
CA ARG A 46 57.49 3.74 31.56
C ARG A 46 56.06 3.86 31.03
N PHE A 47 55.09 3.30 31.75
CA PHE A 47 53.69 3.46 31.41
C PHE A 47 53.11 4.73 32.04
N ILE A 48 52.27 5.42 31.27
CA ILE A 48 51.56 6.63 31.70
C ILE A 48 50.08 6.38 31.49
N LEU A 49 49.32 6.21 32.57
CA LEU A 49 47.88 5.98 32.52
C LEU A 49 47.17 7.32 32.37
N ILE A 50 46.33 7.43 31.34
CA ILE A 50 45.67 8.67 30.93
C ILE A 50 44.17 8.42 30.81
N ASP A 51 43.37 9.37 31.27
CA ASP A 51 41.91 9.21 31.29
C ASP A 51 41.23 9.66 29.98
N ASN A 52 41.76 10.65 29.25
CA ASN A 52 41.10 11.25 28.09
C ASN A 52 42.06 11.68 26.96
N PHE A 53 41.50 11.95 25.77
CA PHE A 53 42.26 12.34 24.58
C PHE A 53 42.98 13.69 24.73
N GLU A 54 42.41 14.65 25.44
CA GLU A 54 43.00 15.98 25.61
C GLU A 54 44.30 15.92 26.40
N ASP A 55 44.30 15.15 27.50
CA ASP A 55 45.49 14.92 28.32
C ASP A 55 46.54 14.13 27.54
N MET A 56 46.13 13.18 26.69
CA MET A 56 47.03 12.46 25.79
C MET A 56 47.73 13.40 24.80
N LYS A 57 46.99 14.29 24.13
CA LYS A 57 47.56 15.33 23.23
C LYS A 57 48.57 16.20 23.99
N LYS A 58 48.18 16.72 25.15
CA LYS A 58 49.03 17.58 25.99
C LYS A 58 50.32 16.89 26.41
N ILE A 59 50.26 15.63 26.83
CA ILE A 59 51.44 14.84 27.23
C ILE A 59 52.39 14.65 26.05
N ILE A 60 51.87 14.24 24.89
CA ILE A 60 52.67 14.03 23.67
C ILE A 60 53.36 15.34 23.25
N GLU A 61 52.62 16.44 23.19
CA GLU A 61 53.16 17.76 22.84
C GLU A 61 54.22 18.25 23.84
N THR A 62 53.96 18.09 25.13
CA THR A 62 54.90 18.48 26.19
C THR A 62 56.19 17.68 26.10
N MET A 63 56.10 16.36 25.90
CA MET A 63 57.28 15.50 25.74
C MET A 63 58.09 15.86 24.50
N ALA A 64 57.43 16.06 23.35
CA ALA A 64 58.08 16.47 22.11
C ALA A 64 58.82 17.82 22.26
N LYS A 65 58.20 18.82 22.91
CA LYS A 65 58.83 20.12 23.20
C LYS A 65 60.07 20.02 24.09
N ASN A 66 60.18 18.97 24.90
CA ASN A 66 61.26 18.75 25.86
C ASN A 66 62.31 17.72 25.37
N GLY A 67 62.36 17.44 24.07
CA GLY A 67 63.43 16.64 23.46
C GLY A 67 63.22 15.12 23.49
N VAL A 68 62.01 14.65 23.77
CA VAL A 68 61.61 13.25 23.60
C VAL A 68 61.10 13.04 22.17
N GLU A 69 61.64 12.06 21.46
CA GLU A 69 61.20 11.74 20.10
C GLU A 69 59.84 11.03 20.09
N THR A 70 59.05 11.28 19.06
CA THR A 70 57.71 10.67 18.94
C THR A 70 57.71 9.50 17.98
N LEU A 71 57.20 8.35 18.41
CA LEU A 71 56.84 7.24 17.54
C LEU A 71 55.30 7.12 17.49
N ASP A 72 54.73 7.59 16.40
CA ASP A 72 53.29 7.44 16.11
C ASP A 72 53.05 6.13 15.33
N LEU A 73 52.48 5.16 16.02
CA LEU A 73 52.19 3.83 15.49
C LEU A 73 51.14 3.89 14.36
N SER A 74 50.31 4.94 14.25
CA SER A 74 49.36 5.06 13.13
C SER A 74 50.07 5.20 11.76
N ASN A 75 51.37 5.52 11.77
CA ASN A 75 52.18 5.67 10.56
C ASN A 75 52.88 4.39 10.10
N LEU A 76 52.77 3.27 10.83
CA LEU A 76 53.36 2.00 10.39
C LEU A 76 52.80 1.56 9.04
N GLU A 77 53.64 0.91 8.22
CA GLU A 77 53.26 0.38 6.90
C GLU A 77 52.04 -0.54 6.99
N ASN A 78 51.99 -1.34 8.06
CA ASN A 78 50.87 -2.24 8.37
C ASN A 78 49.50 -1.55 8.44
N PHE A 79 49.41 -0.23 8.64
CA PHE A 79 48.14 0.50 8.72
C PHE A 79 47.86 1.38 7.50
N GLN A 80 48.72 1.34 6.47
CA GLN A 80 48.45 2.05 5.21
C GLN A 80 47.38 1.33 4.37
N ASP A 81 47.27 0.01 4.53
CA ASP A 81 46.13 -0.75 4.04
C ASP A 81 44.89 -0.48 4.91
N SER A 82 43.74 -0.27 4.26
CA SER A 82 42.48 0.10 4.93
C SER A 82 42.05 -0.84 6.06
N ASN A 83 42.39 -2.12 5.96
CA ASN A 83 42.13 -3.16 6.96
C ASN A 83 43.42 -3.80 7.48
N GLY A 84 44.52 -3.07 7.47
CA GLY A 84 45.78 -3.55 7.98
C GLY A 84 45.83 -3.63 9.52
N TRP A 85 46.65 -4.55 10.04
CA TRP A 85 46.85 -4.77 11.46
C TRP A 85 48.32 -5.13 11.75
N VAL A 86 48.74 -4.96 13.01
CA VAL A 86 50.09 -5.31 13.47
C VAL A 86 50.03 -6.44 14.50
N SER A 87 50.93 -7.41 14.39
CA SER A 87 51.08 -8.45 15.41
C SER A 87 51.79 -7.92 16.67
N THR A 88 51.60 -8.60 17.80
CA THR A 88 52.31 -8.27 19.05
C THR A 88 53.82 -8.37 18.89
N TYR A 89 54.32 -9.34 18.11
CA TYR A 89 55.74 -9.51 17.81
C TYR A 89 56.33 -8.34 17.01
N GLU A 90 55.67 -7.95 15.92
CA GLU A 90 56.11 -6.80 15.10
C GLU A 90 56.12 -5.51 15.91
N LEU A 91 55.10 -5.29 16.75
CA LEU A 91 55.03 -4.12 17.62
C LEU A 91 56.20 -4.09 18.63
N ILE A 92 56.54 -5.24 19.23
CA ILE A 92 57.70 -5.36 20.12
C ILE A 92 59.00 -5.10 19.35
N ASP A 93 59.15 -5.67 18.15
CA ASP A 93 60.34 -5.52 17.32
C ASP A 93 60.58 -4.06 16.89
N VAL A 94 59.51 -3.35 16.49
CA VAL A 94 59.56 -1.90 16.19
C VAL A 94 60.07 -1.11 17.40
N ILE A 95 59.55 -1.38 18.60
CA ILE A 95 59.95 -0.65 19.81
C ILE A 95 61.38 -1.03 20.24
N LYS A 96 61.80 -2.29 20.10
CA LYS A 96 63.17 -2.75 20.40
C LYS A 96 64.22 -2.12 19.49
N LYS A 97 63.87 -1.84 18.23
CA LYS A 97 64.76 -1.25 17.22
C LYS A 97 64.88 0.28 17.31
N LEU A 98 64.17 0.93 18.23
CA LEU A 98 64.32 2.36 18.45
C LEU A 98 65.78 2.71 18.83
N PRO A 99 66.36 3.79 18.29
CA PRO A 99 67.70 4.26 18.62
C PRO A 99 67.92 4.40 20.14
N GLU A 100 69.13 4.05 20.60
CA GLU A 100 69.44 4.00 22.02
C GLU A 100 69.88 5.35 22.59
N GLU A 101 70.22 6.32 21.75
CA GLU A 101 70.75 7.64 22.14
C GLU A 101 69.65 8.63 22.55
N LYS A 102 68.38 8.29 22.29
CA LYS A 102 67.24 9.17 22.46
C LYS A 102 66.13 8.52 23.29
N ASP A 103 65.38 9.38 23.96
CA ASP A 103 64.13 8.99 24.61
C ASP A 103 62.99 9.02 23.62
N TYR A 104 62.01 8.13 23.81
CA TYR A 104 60.86 8.01 22.92
C TYR A 104 59.55 8.05 23.68
N ILE A 105 58.53 8.63 23.08
CA ILE A 105 57.13 8.41 23.44
C ILE A 105 56.44 7.63 22.32
N VAL A 106 55.84 6.49 22.66
CA VAL A 106 55.22 5.56 21.69
C VAL A 106 53.71 5.55 21.87
N PHE A 107 52.97 6.00 20.86
CA PHE A 107 51.51 6.12 20.88
C PHE A 107 50.91 5.74 19.52
N PRO A 108 49.61 5.40 19.41
CA PRO A 108 48.64 5.21 20.47
C PRO A 108 48.45 3.71 20.77
N ILE A 109 49.41 3.09 21.47
CA ILE A 109 49.44 1.63 21.70
C ILE A 109 48.17 1.11 22.39
N SER A 110 47.52 1.94 23.21
CA SER A 110 46.26 1.63 23.89
C SER A 110 45.17 1.20 22.92
N GLU A 111 45.10 1.80 21.73
CA GLU A 111 44.10 1.47 20.72
C GLU A 111 44.29 0.06 20.16
N ILE A 112 45.53 -0.44 20.11
CA ILE A 112 45.84 -1.83 19.74
C ILE A 112 45.53 -2.78 20.91
N LEU A 113 45.95 -2.39 22.12
CA LEU A 113 45.75 -3.18 23.35
C LEU A 113 44.27 -3.50 23.62
N ARG A 114 43.34 -2.60 23.23
CA ARG A 114 41.89 -2.81 23.39
C ARG A 114 41.36 -4.07 22.73
N PHE A 115 41.97 -4.49 21.62
CA PHE A 115 41.51 -5.64 20.83
C PHE A 115 42.24 -6.95 21.12
N LEU A 116 43.19 -6.95 22.06
CA LEU A 116 43.84 -8.17 22.53
C LEU A 116 42.95 -8.89 23.54
N ASP A 117 43.11 -10.20 23.70
CA ASP A 117 42.56 -10.90 24.87
C ASP A 117 43.45 -10.67 26.11
N ASN A 118 43.07 -11.22 27.27
CA ASN A 118 43.81 -10.98 28.51
C ASN A 118 45.21 -11.59 28.53
N ASP A 119 45.47 -12.69 27.82
CA ASP A 119 46.77 -13.34 27.81
C ASP A 119 47.72 -12.66 26.82
N ASP A 120 47.24 -12.30 25.64
CA ASP A 120 47.99 -11.48 24.68
C ASP A 120 48.31 -10.09 25.25
N PHE A 121 47.35 -9.47 25.94
CA PHE A 121 47.56 -8.20 26.64
C PHE A 121 48.67 -8.31 27.70
N TYR A 122 48.62 -9.35 28.54
CA TYR A 122 49.64 -9.60 29.56
C TYR A 122 51.01 -9.87 28.93
N SER A 123 51.06 -10.72 27.90
CA SER A 123 52.29 -11.12 27.20
C SER A 123 52.99 -9.94 26.54
N LEU A 124 52.23 -9.08 25.85
CA LEU A 124 52.77 -7.89 25.21
C LEU A 124 53.36 -6.92 26.24
N LEU A 125 52.61 -6.55 27.27
CA LEU A 125 53.09 -5.61 28.29
C LEU A 125 54.29 -6.18 29.08
N THR A 126 54.31 -7.48 29.35
CA THR A 126 55.46 -8.18 29.96
C THR A 126 56.70 -8.07 29.06
N SER A 127 56.54 -8.37 27.77
CA SER A 127 57.63 -8.31 26.79
C SER A 127 58.20 -6.90 26.61
N LEU A 128 57.35 -5.87 26.71
CA LEU A 128 57.79 -4.47 26.70
C LEU A 128 58.60 -4.13 27.96
N MET A 129 58.16 -4.60 29.13
CA MET A 129 58.91 -4.40 30.38
C MET A 129 60.25 -5.15 30.42
N GLU A 130 60.43 -6.18 29.60
CA GLU A 130 61.69 -6.93 29.46
C GLU A 130 62.68 -6.30 28.48
N ILE A 131 62.33 -5.18 27.84
CA ILE A 131 63.29 -4.41 27.04
C ILE A 131 64.37 -3.85 27.98
N GLU A 132 65.64 -4.05 27.64
CA GLU A 132 66.77 -3.58 28.45
C GLU A 132 67.53 -2.47 27.73
N ASN A 133 67.97 -1.46 28.47
CA ASN A 133 68.95 -0.50 28.01
C ASN A 133 70.30 -1.20 27.84
N SER A 134 71.06 -0.81 26.82
CA SER A 134 72.45 -1.20 26.73
C SER A 134 73.27 -0.60 27.86
N THR A 135 74.45 -1.18 28.10
CA THR A 135 75.41 -0.65 29.08
C THR A 135 75.90 0.77 28.75
N PHE A 136 75.66 1.26 27.53
CA PHE A 136 76.13 2.56 27.05
C PHE A 136 75.17 3.72 27.38
N ASN A 137 73.86 3.48 27.48
CA ASN A 137 72.89 4.52 27.85
C ASN A 137 71.81 4.01 28.83
N SER A 138 72.17 3.94 30.12
CA SER A 138 71.24 3.57 31.20
C SER A 138 70.18 4.64 31.53
N LYS A 139 70.29 5.84 30.94
CA LYS A 139 69.35 6.95 31.18
C LYS A 139 68.18 6.99 30.19
N ARG A 140 68.27 6.24 29.09
CA ARG A 140 67.21 6.17 28.08
C ARG A 140 65.87 5.77 28.69
N ARG A 141 64.78 6.38 28.21
CA ARG A 141 63.39 6.09 28.57
C ARG A 141 62.50 5.93 27.34
N ILE A 142 61.56 5.00 27.44
CA ILE A 142 60.50 4.77 26.44
C ILE A 142 59.16 4.95 27.16
N TYR A 143 58.51 6.08 26.95
CA TYR A 143 57.23 6.42 27.53
C TYR A 143 56.09 5.83 26.70
N ILE A 144 55.16 5.15 27.36
CA ILE A 144 54.02 4.50 26.74
C ILE A 144 52.73 5.00 27.39
N PRO A 145 52.03 5.95 26.75
CA PRO A 145 50.68 6.35 27.09
C PRO A 145 49.69 5.17 26.99
N ILE A 146 48.96 4.92 28.06
CA ILE A 146 47.89 3.92 28.16
C ILE A 146 46.59 4.68 28.45
N LEU A 147 45.87 5.00 27.39
CA LEU A 147 44.63 5.75 27.44
C LEU A 147 43.46 4.84 27.83
N GLY A 148 42.67 5.25 28.83
CA GLY A 148 41.34 4.69 29.12
C GLY A 148 41.30 3.23 29.58
N LEU A 149 42.45 2.64 29.95
CA LEU A 149 42.59 1.21 30.27
C LEU A 149 43.11 0.98 31.69
N PHE A 150 42.84 1.90 32.63
CA PHE A 150 43.42 1.86 33.98
C PHE A 150 43.09 0.56 34.70
N SER A 151 41.81 0.17 34.75
CA SER A 151 41.37 -1.03 35.46
C SER A 151 41.92 -2.28 34.80
N ARG A 152 41.87 -2.36 33.47
CA ARG A 152 42.42 -3.50 32.73
C ARG A 152 43.93 -3.63 32.91
N PHE A 153 44.66 -2.52 32.88
CA PHE A 153 46.10 -2.50 33.13
C PHE A 153 46.42 -2.98 34.56
N ARG A 154 45.69 -2.49 35.57
CA ARG A 154 45.87 -2.92 36.96
C ARG A 154 45.58 -4.41 37.13
N ASP A 155 44.43 -4.86 36.64
CA ASP A 155 43.86 -6.16 36.98
C ASP A 155 44.43 -7.28 36.10
N SER A 156 44.53 -7.06 34.79
CA SER A 156 45.02 -8.06 33.83
C SER A 156 46.54 -8.07 33.68
N PHE A 157 47.25 -7.02 34.09
CA PHE A 157 48.71 -6.94 33.99
C PHE A 157 49.43 -6.75 35.32
N LEU A 158 49.29 -5.58 35.96
CA LEU A 158 50.13 -5.21 37.10
C LEU A 158 50.01 -6.18 38.29
N ASN A 159 48.80 -6.65 38.58
CA ASN A 159 48.55 -7.61 39.66
C ASN A 159 49.19 -8.98 39.44
N ARG A 160 49.37 -9.38 38.18
CA ARG A 160 49.97 -10.67 37.77
C ARG A 160 51.49 -10.58 37.55
N TYR A 161 52.02 -9.38 37.33
CA TYR A 161 53.41 -9.19 36.92
C TYR A 161 54.39 -9.60 38.04
N HIS A 162 55.21 -10.63 37.76
CA HIS A 162 56.10 -11.27 38.73
C HIS A 162 57.18 -10.34 39.31
N ARG A 163 57.56 -9.27 38.60
CA ARG A 163 58.54 -8.26 39.03
C ARG A 163 57.91 -6.93 39.45
N ARG A 164 56.65 -6.95 39.91
CA ARG A 164 55.93 -5.73 40.36
C ARG A 164 56.65 -4.91 41.44
N SER A 165 57.52 -5.52 42.24
CA SER A 165 58.34 -4.82 43.24
C SER A 165 59.49 -4.01 42.63
N GLU A 166 59.88 -4.33 41.40
CA GLU A 166 60.89 -3.62 40.59
C GLU A 166 60.23 -2.61 39.63
N PHE A 167 58.90 -2.53 39.66
CA PHE A 167 58.13 -1.67 38.78
C PHE A 167 58.39 -0.20 39.15
N SER A 168 58.88 0.58 38.18
CA SER A 168 59.00 2.02 38.33
C SER A 168 57.60 2.64 38.28
N PHE A 169 57.34 3.65 39.12
CA PHE A 169 56.01 4.23 39.35
C PHE A 169 55.20 4.46 38.06
N VAL A 170 53.92 4.06 38.06
CA VAL A 170 52.98 4.41 36.99
C VAL A 170 52.36 5.76 37.29
N TRP A 171 52.58 6.73 36.41
CA TRP A 171 51.91 8.02 36.50
C TRP A 171 50.46 7.84 36.03
N LYS A 172 49.51 8.25 36.86
CA LYS A 172 48.12 8.42 36.47
C LYS A 172 47.85 9.92 36.34
N ILE A 173 47.45 10.33 35.14
CA ILE A 173 47.27 11.74 34.79
C ILE A 173 45.86 11.94 34.25
N GLY A 174 45.11 12.85 34.85
CA GLY A 174 43.75 13.20 34.43
C GLY A 174 42.78 13.33 35.59
N ASN A 175 41.63 13.99 35.34
CA ASN A 175 40.57 14.24 36.31
C ASN A 175 39.23 13.56 35.90
N GLY A 176 39.31 12.37 35.30
CA GLY A 176 38.15 11.64 34.78
C GLY A 176 37.89 11.86 33.29
N SER A 177 37.07 10.98 32.70
CA SER A 177 36.84 10.86 31.27
C SER A 177 35.36 11.06 30.90
N ILE A 178 35.13 11.59 29.70
CA ILE A 178 33.86 11.41 29.00
C ILE A 178 33.91 10.02 28.38
N LYS A 179 32.88 9.20 28.62
CA LYS A 179 32.74 7.92 27.94
C LYS A 179 32.18 8.12 26.54
N TYR A 180 32.82 7.47 25.57
CA TYR A 180 32.37 7.40 24.18
C TYR A 180 31.74 6.02 23.91
N ASN A 181 30.73 5.97 23.06
CA ASN A 181 30.12 4.73 22.62
C ASN A 181 30.72 4.29 21.27
N LEU A 182 31.45 3.17 21.27
CA LEU A 182 31.93 2.53 20.05
C LEU A 182 30.86 1.60 19.49
N VAL A 183 30.25 2.00 18.39
CA VAL A 183 29.25 1.22 17.67
C VAL A 183 29.94 0.48 16.53
N PHE A 184 30.07 -0.85 16.63
CA PHE A 184 30.61 -1.68 15.57
C PHE A 184 29.49 -2.16 14.66
N CYS A 185 29.58 -1.83 13.37
CA CYS A 185 28.63 -2.29 12.36
C CYS A 185 29.36 -2.66 11.05
N LYS A 186 29.01 -3.80 10.45
CA LYS A 186 29.63 -4.27 9.19
C LYS A 186 29.28 -3.41 7.97
N PHE A 187 28.25 -2.58 8.08
CA PHE A 187 27.75 -1.74 7.00
C PHE A 187 27.40 -0.39 7.64
N ALA A 188 28.06 0.68 7.21
CA ALA A 188 27.76 2.01 7.72
C ALA A 188 27.24 2.89 6.59
N SER A 189 26.22 3.67 6.91
CA SER A 189 25.85 4.85 6.14
C SER A 189 26.30 6.08 6.93
N ALA A 190 26.60 7.18 6.22
CA ALA A 190 26.87 8.44 6.90
C ALA A 190 25.61 8.88 7.69
N ILE A 191 25.76 9.05 9.01
CA ILE A 191 24.72 9.55 9.90
C ILE A 191 25.24 10.81 10.58
N GLU A 192 24.41 11.85 10.62
CA GLU A 192 24.71 13.07 11.37
C GLU A 192 24.85 12.77 12.87
N GLY A 193 25.80 13.44 13.52
CA GLY A 193 26.03 13.26 14.96
C GLY A 193 26.89 12.06 15.35
N PHE A 194 27.44 11.30 14.38
CA PHE A 194 28.43 10.25 14.64
C PHE A 194 29.81 10.64 14.12
N THR A 195 30.86 10.29 14.86
CA THR A 195 32.22 10.26 14.31
C THR A 195 32.41 8.92 13.61
N ILE A 196 32.69 8.92 12.31
CA ILE A 196 32.81 7.68 11.54
C ILE A 196 34.29 7.25 11.43
N VAL A 197 34.52 5.95 11.59
CA VAL A 197 35.81 5.27 11.50
C VAL A 197 35.70 4.19 10.42
N HIS A 198 36.40 4.38 9.30
CA HIS A 198 36.34 3.46 8.17
C HIS A 198 37.48 2.45 8.16
N THR A 199 38.63 2.83 8.71
CA THR A 199 39.87 2.04 8.68
C THR A 199 40.47 1.88 10.07
N THR A 200 41.38 0.91 10.21
CA THR A 200 42.21 0.79 11.42
C THR A 200 42.96 2.09 11.71
N LYS A 201 43.51 2.74 10.68
CA LYS A 201 44.23 4.00 10.83
C LYS A 201 43.34 5.12 11.37
N ASP A 202 42.11 5.25 10.86
CA ASP A 202 41.14 6.24 11.37
C ASP A 202 40.87 6.04 12.87
N PHE A 203 40.82 4.79 13.32
CA PHE A 203 40.65 4.45 14.73
C PHE A 203 41.86 4.86 15.56
N LEU A 204 43.07 4.49 15.11
CA LEU A 204 44.32 4.90 15.75
C LEU A 204 44.48 6.42 15.80
N GLU A 205 43.92 7.15 14.84
CA GLU A 205 44.02 8.61 14.76
C GLU A 205 42.85 9.34 15.44
N LEU A 206 41.93 8.63 16.10
CA LEU A 206 40.82 9.25 16.84
C LEU A 206 41.30 10.32 17.81
N TRP A 207 42.37 10.03 18.56
CA TRP A 207 42.95 10.98 19.53
C TRP A 207 43.46 12.27 18.89
N LYS A 208 43.67 12.33 17.57
CA LYS A 208 44.12 13.55 16.86
C LYS A 208 42.95 14.47 16.52
N LYS A 209 41.71 13.98 16.50
CA LYS A 209 40.52 14.77 16.14
C LYS A 209 40.15 15.73 17.27
N ASP A 210 39.73 16.94 16.93
CA ASP A 210 39.28 17.94 17.91
C ASP A 210 37.79 17.79 18.25
N ASP A 211 36.96 17.48 17.25
CA ASP A 211 35.51 17.31 17.40
C ASP A 211 35.11 15.83 17.29
N ILE A 212 35.20 15.10 18.41
CA ILE A 212 34.76 13.71 18.52
C ILE A 212 33.37 13.67 19.14
N SER A 213 32.40 13.11 18.42
CA SER A 213 31.06 12.85 18.96
C SER A 213 31.13 11.80 20.08
N SER A 214 30.21 11.89 21.06
CA SER A 214 30.05 10.86 22.08
C SER A 214 29.73 9.47 21.50
N SER A 215 29.28 9.40 20.24
CA SER A 215 29.03 8.14 19.53
C SER A 215 29.94 8.02 18.31
N ILE A 216 30.72 6.93 18.27
CA ILE A 216 31.69 6.64 17.22
C ILE A 216 31.23 5.39 16.48
N LEU A 217 30.96 5.53 15.18
CA LEU A 217 30.54 4.42 14.33
C LEU A 217 31.75 3.82 13.60
N ILE A 218 32.01 2.54 13.86
CA ILE A 218 33.09 1.78 13.26
C ILE A 218 32.52 0.91 12.14
N SER A 219 32.93 1.23 10.91
CA SER A 219 32.52 0.52 9.69
C SER A 219 33.58 -0.43 9.13
N SER A 220 34.76 -0.51 9.76
CA SER A 220 35.82 -1.44 9.34
C SER A 220 35.42 -2.87 9.67
N GLU A 221 35.47 -3.74 8.66
CA GLU A 221 35.19 -5.17 8.82
C GLU A 221 36.19 -5.84 9.79
N LEU A 222 37.47 -5.49 9.70
CA LEU A 222 38.49 -6.00 10.59
C LEU A 222 38.22 -5.59 12.04
N LEU A 223 37.99 -4.29 12.30
CA LEU A 223 37.70 -3.83 13.67
C LEU A 223 36.40 -4.44 14.21
N TYR A 224 35.39 -4.64 13.35
CA TYR A 224 34.18 -5.38 13.72
C TYR A 224 34.49 -6.83 14.13
N TYR A 225 35.38 -7.51 13.42
CA TYR A 225 35.82 -8.86 13.78
C TYR A 225 36.60 -8.87 15.11
N LEU A 226 37.56 -7.95 15.25
CA LEU A 226 38.39 -7.80 16.45
C LEU A 226 37.58 -7.40 17.69
N SER A 227 36.47 -6.69 17.53
CA SER A 227 35.56 -6.30 18.63
C SER A 227 35.09 -7.48 19.48
N ASN A 228 35.10 -8.71 18.96
CA ASN A 228 34.78 -9.92 19.73
C ASN A 228 35.70 -10.13 20.94
N ARG A 229 36.90 -9.53 20.93
CA ARG A 229 37.89 -9.61 22.01
C ARG A 229 37.94 -8.36 22.87
N ALA A 230 37.31 -7.28 22.44
CA ALA A 230 37.27 -6.02 23.16
C ALA A 230 36.26 -6.07 24.31
N ILE A 231 36.55 -5.33 25.38
CA ILE A 231 35.67 -5.16 26.55
C ILE A 231 35.51 -3.68 26.87
N ASP A 232 34.41 -3.33 27.54
CA ASP A 232 34.17 -1.97 28.02
C ASP A 232 35.33 -1.51 28.92
N ASP A 233 35.71 -0.26 28.78
CA ASP A 233 36.79 0.35 29.55
C ASP A 233 36.39 1.72 30.12
N GLU A 234 37.34 2.47 30.68
CA GLU A 234 37.05 3.78 31.26
C GLU A 234 36.73 4.86 30.20
N LEU A 235 37.14 4.67 28.95
CA LEU A 235 36.91 5.60 27.85
C LEU A 235 35.76 5.17 26.94
N PHE A 236 35.54 3.87 26.75
CA PHE A 236 34.63 3.32 25.76
C PHE A 236 33.59 2.38 26.36
N THR A 237 32.36 2.50 25.87
CA THR A 237 31.33 1.46 25.91
C THR A 237 31.19 0.85 24.53
N LEU A 238 31.09 -0.47 24.42
CA LEU A 238 31.05 -1.18 23.16
C LEU A 238 29.61 -1.60 22.84
N THR A 239 29.11 -1.18 21.67
CA THR A 239 27.83 -1.64 21.11
C THR A 239 28.10 -2.37 19.81
N LYS A 240 27.67 -3.64 19.71
CA LYS A 240 27.80 -4.42 18.48
C LYS A 240 26.45 -4.55 17.78
N ILE A 241 26.40 -4.14 16.51
CA ILE A 241 25.21 -4.22 15.66
C ILE A 241 25.36 -5.42 14.74
N LYS A 242 24.45 -6.39 14.90
CA LYS A 242 24.55 -7.68 14.18
C LYS A 242 24.00 -7.60 12.76
N ASP A 243 22.91 -6.89 12.58
CA ASP A 243 22.11 -6.86 11.36
C ASP A 243 21.44 -5.49 11.17
N ALA A 244 20.79 -5.31 10.03
CA ALA A 244 20.21 -4.05 9.62
C ALA A 244 19.00 -3.65 10.47
N LYS A 245 18.25 -4.61 11.05
CA LYS A 245 17.16 -4.31 11.98
C LYS A 245 17.73 -3.70 13.26
N GLU A 246 18.73 -4.33 13.88
CA GLU A 246 19.39 -3.79 15.07
C GLU A 246 19.98 -2.40 14.80
N TYR A 247 20.49 -2.14 13.60
CA TYR A 247 20.96 -0.81 13.21
C TYR A 247 19.82 0.20 13.23
N ILE A 248 18.71 -0.09 12.54
CA ILE A 248 17.56 0.81 12.43
C ILE A 248 16.97 1.11 13.82
N GLU A 249 16.81 0.10 14.66
CA GLU A 249 16.19 0.24 15.98
C GLU A 249 17.12 0.92 17.00
N LYS A 250 18.40 0.51 17.07
CA LYS A 250 19.32 1.02 18.11
C LYS A 250 19.99 2.34 17.72
N ILE A 251 20.22 2.57 16.43
CA ILE A 251 20.96 3.75 15.95
C ILE A 251 20.02 4.81 15.40
N LEU A 252 19.03 4.42 14.59
CA LEU A 252 18.06 5.37 14.02
C LEU A 252 16.85 5.58 14.93
N ALA A 253 16.68 4.77 15.98
CA ALA A 253 15.56 4.82 16.92
C ALA A 253 14.18 4.66 16.24
N ILE A 254 14.13 3.89 15.14
CA ILE A 254 12.89 3.58 14.42
C ILE A 254 12.54 2.13 14.68
N ASP A 255 11.35 1.91 15.25
CA ASP A 255 10.81 0.57 15.47
C ASP A 255 10.31 -0.05 14.16
N ILE A 256 10.74 -1.29 13.87
CA ILE A 256 10.27 -2.06 12.72
C ILE A 256 9.54 -3.30 13.26
N PRO A 257 8.21 -3.43 13.04
CA PRO A 257 7.38 -4.39 13.76
C PRO A 257 7.50 -5.85 13.27
N ILE A 258 8.60 -6.21 12.61
CA ILE A 258 8.86 -7.58 12.12
C ILE A 258 10.24 -8.06 12.51
N GLU A 259 10.40 -9.38 12.61
CA GLU A 259 11.70 -9.99 12.91
C GLU A 259 12.65 -9.97 11.72
N TYR A 260 13.95 -9.95 12.03
CA TYR A 260 14.99 -10.04 11.01
C TYR A 260 15.18 -11.49 10.57
N GLU A 261 15.13 -11.73 9.27
CA GLU A 261 15.44 -13.02 8.65
C GLU A 261 16.63 -12.88 7.70
N GLU A 262 17.63 -13.75 7.85
CA GLU A 262 18.87 -13.68 7.05
C GLU A 262 18.59 -13.83 5.54
N SER A 263 17.58 -14.62 5.15
CA SER A 263 17.13 -14.74 3.75
C SER A 263 16.60 -13.43 3.16
N GLU A 264 16.28 -12.44 3.99
CA GLU A 264 15.77 -11.13 3.61
C GLU A 264 16.81 -10.01 3.79
N ASP A 265 18.07 -10.29 4.14
CA ASP A 265 19.13 -9.29 4.38
C ASP A 265 19.21 -8.23 3.26
N SER A 266 19.10 -8.67 2.01
CA SER A 266 19.09 -7.76 0.86
C SER A 266 17.94 -6.74 0.88
N LEU A 267 16.74 -7.13 1.35
CA LEU A 267 15.58 -6.24 1.49
C LEU A 267 15.77 -5.28 2.66
N TRP A 268 16.35 -5.77 3.76
CA TRP A 268 16.71 -4.92 4.90
C TRP A 268 17.77 -3.87 4.55
N ARG A 269 18.74 -4.19 3.68
CA ARG A 269 19.69 -3.20 3.15
C ARG A 269 19.00 -2.12 2.32
N ILE A 270 18.07 -2.51 1.45
CA ILE A 270 17.26 -1.54 0.68
C ILE A 270 16.42 -0.68 1.63
N LEU A 271 15.82 -1.27 2.67
CA LEU A 271 15.09 -0.51 3.68
C LEU A 271 15.98 0.55 4.34
N LEU A 272 17.19 0.17 4.75
CA LEU A 272 18.15 1.07 5.39
C LEU A 272 18.54 2.26 4.49
N GLU A 273 18.61 2.06 3.17
CA GLU A 273 18.87 3.15 2.23
C GLU A 273 17.69 4.13 2.12
N ASN A 274 16.46 3.60 2.18
CA ASN A 274 15.22 4.36 2.01
C ASN A 274 14.71 5.01 3.30
N ILE A 275 15.19 4.57 4.47
CA ILE A 275 14.75 5.09 5.78
C ILE A 275 15.36 6.45 6.15
N LYS A 276 16.21 7.02 5.28
CA LYS A 276 16.81 8.33 5.54
C LYS A 276 15.75 9.44 5.54
N GLY A 277 15.71 10.19 6.64
CA GLY A 277 14.84 11.36 6.80
C GLY A 277 13.38 11.03 7.07
N VAL A 278 13.07 9.82 7.54
CA VAL A 278 11.75 9.47 8.09
C VAL A 278 11.86 9.19 9.58
N ASN A 279 10.78 9.42 10.34
CA ASN A 279 10.78 9.25 11.79
C ASN A 279 10.08 7.97 12.26
N SER A 280 9.44 7.24 11.35
CA SER A 280 8.73 5.99 11.66
C SER A 280 8.64 5.07 10.45
N PHE A 281 8.41 3.78 10.69
CA PHE A 281 8.13 2.82 9.63
C PHE A 281 6.87 3.17 8.85
N GLU A 282 5.81 3.63 9.52
CA GLU A 282 4.56 4.02 8.84
C GLU A 282 4.78 5.19 7.88
N GLU A 283 5.59 6.18 8.25
CA GLU A 283 5.97 7.30 7.38
C GLU A 283 6.74 6.81 6.14
N LEU A 284 7.65 5.85 6.31
CA LEU A 284 8.34 5.21 5.20
C LEU A 284 7.36 4.52 4.25
N VAL A 285 6.45 3.70 4.77
CA VAL A 285 5.47 2.96 3.96
C VAL A 285 4.60 3.93 3.15
N LYS A 286 4.10 5.00 3.79
CA LYS A 286 3.31 6.05 3.13
C LYS A 286 4.07 6.73 2.01
N ARG A 287 5.33 7.11 2.28
CA ARG A 287 6.20 7.76 1.30
C ARG A 287 6.54 6.84 0.14
N HIS A 288 6.85 5.56 0.42
CA HIS A 288 7.22 4.56 -0.57
C HIS A 288 6.06 4.19 -1.49
N LEU A 289 4.88 3.99 -0.93
CA LEU A 289 3.66 3.65 -1.68
C LEU A 289 2.94 4.87 -2.24
N ASN A 290 3.40 6.09 -1.91
CA ASN A 290 2.78 7.37 -2.28
C ASN A 290 1.30 7.44 -1.87
N VAL A 291 1.00 7.11 -0.61
CA VAL A 291 -0.36 7.10 -0.05
C VAL A 291 -0.45 7.90 1.24
N ILE A 292 -1.63 8.47 1.51
CA ILE A 292 -1.88 9.29 2.70
C ILE A 292 -2.43 8.43 3.85
N TYR A 293 -3.34 7.50 3.55
CA TYR A 293 -4.05 6.67 4.52
C TYR A 293 -3.78 5.20 4.25
N LEU A 294 -3.12 4.49 5.17
CA LEU A 294 -2.87 3.06 5.00
C LEU A 294 -3.97 2.18 5.61
N ASP A 295 -4.57 2.63 6.72
CA ASP A 295 -5.61 1.85 7.44
C ASP A 295 -7.01 1.97 6.81
N ASP A 296 -7.19 2.93 5.88
CA ASP A 296 -8.43 3.14 5.14
C ASP A 296 -8.43 2.28 3.87
N LEU A 297 -8.75 1.00 4.05
CA LEU A 297 -8.70 -0.02 2.99
C LEU A 297 -9.66 0.26 1.81
N VAL A 298 -10.65 1.14 2.01
CA VAL A 298 -11.55 1.58 0.95
C VAL A 298 -10.85 2.58 0.04
N LYS A 299 -10.09 3.52 0.61
CA LYS A 299 -9.30 4.50 -0.17
C LYS A 299 -8.03 3.89 -0.75
N VAL A 300 -7.40 2.99 0.00
CA VAL A 300 -6.13 2.36 -0.37
C VAL A 300 -6.31 0.85 -0.30
N ASN A 301 -6.64 0.27 -1.45
CA ASN A 301 -6.84 -1.17 -1.56
C ASN A 301 -5.49 -1.91 -1.51
N PRO A 302 -5.24 -2.75 -0.49
CA PRO A 302 -3.96 -3.45 -0.33
C PRO A 302 -3.64 -4.43 -1.46
N LEU A 303 -4.66 -5.09 -2.00
CA LEU A 303 -4.49 -6.02 -3.12
C LEU A 303 -4.21 -5.25 -4.42
N SER A 304 -4.85 -4.10 -4.66
CA SER A 304 -4.49 -3.23 -5.79
C SER A 304 -3.02 -2.82 -5.74
N LEU A 305 -2.55 -2.31 -4.58
CA LEU A 305 -1.14 -1.96 -4.38
C LEU A 305 -0.20 -3.13 -4.69
N TRP A 306 -0.58 -4.35 -4.30
CA TRP A 306 0.19 -5.56 -4.59
C TRP A 306 0.20 -5.92 -6.08
N LEU A 307 -0.94 -5.78 -6.76
CA LEU A 307 -1.10 -6.08 -8.19
C LEU A 307 -0.45 -5.03 -9.10
N ASP A 308 -0.29 -3.80 -8.63
CA ASP A 308 0.28 -2.68 -9.38
C ASP A 308 1.82 -2.67 -9.41
N THR A 309 2.45 -3.58 -8.69
CA THR A 309 3.91 -3.69 -8.64
C THR A 309 4.37 -5.14 -8.77
N ASN A 310 5.50 -5.35 -9.44
CA ASN A 310 6.24 -6.61 -9.43
C ASN A 310 7.56 -6.50 -8.65
N GLU A 311 7.82 -5.35 -8.04
CA GLU A 311 9.05 -5.11 -7.30
C GLU A 311 9.02 -5.86 -5.97
N ARG A 312 10.01 -6.71 -5.75
CA ARG A 312 10.12 -7.55 -4.55
C ARG A 312 10.14 -6.73 -3.26
N PHE A 313 10.89 -5.62 -3.24
CA PHE A 313 10.97 -4.75 -2.07
C PHE A 313 9.63 -4.08 -1.76
N THR A 314 8.95 -3.52 -2.77
CA THR A 314 7.62 -2.93 -2.58
C THR A 314 6.60 -3.94 -2.05
N ARG A 315 6.57 -5.17 -2.58
CA ARG A 315 5.69 -6.23 -2.04
C ARG A 315 6.04 -6.63 -0.61
N TRP A 316 7.34 -6.70 -0.30
CA TRP A 316 7.80 -6.95 1.06
C TRP A 316 7.32 -5.84 2.01
N ILE A 317 7.45 -4.56 1.64
CA ILE A 317 6.93 -3.43 2.41
C ILE A 317 5.41 -3.52 2.63
N ILE A 318 4.64 -3.84 1.58
CA ILE A 318 3.18 -4.04 1.66
C ILE A 318 2.85 -5.18 2.64
N LYS A 319 3.51 -6.34 2.48
CA LYS A 319 3.32 -7.50 3.38
C LYS A 319 3.63 -7.12 4.82
N THR A 320 4.81 -6.58 5.07
CA THR A 320 5.28 -6.17 6.40
C THR A 320 4.30 -5.21 7.06
N HIS A 321 3.85 -4.19 6.35
CA HIS A 321 2.89 -3.23 6.88
C HIS A 321 1.55 -3.90 7.23
N TYR A 322 0.89 -4.55 6.26
CA TYR A 322 -0.44 -5.12 6.48
C TYR A 322 -0.44 -6.38 7.36
N SER A 323 0.69 -7.05 7.56
CA SER A 323 0.86 -8.07 8.59
C SER A 323 0.82 -7.50 10.01
N THR A 324 1.24 -6.24 10.17
CA THR A 324 1.50 -5.62 11.48
C THR A 324 0.56 -4.48 11.84
N ILE A 325 -0.36 -4.10 10.95
CA ILE A 325 -1.41 -3.11 11.28
C ILE A 325 -2.17 -3.47 12.56
N ASN A 326 -2.52 -2.45 13.33
CA ASN A 326 -3.25 -2.62 14.58
C ASN A 326 -4.71 -3.03 14.37
N LYS A 327 -5.27 -2.68 13.20
CA LYS A 327 -6.64 -3.04 12.82
C LYS A 327 -6.76 -4.56 12.70
N ASP A 328 -7.72 -5.14 13.42
CA ASP A 328 -8.11 -6.53 13.23
C ASP A 328 -9.02 -6.63 12.00
N CYS A 329 -8.51 -7.25 10.94
CA CYS A 329 -9.15 -7.26 9.64
C CYS A 329 -8.73 -8.46 8.78
N TYR A 330 -9.49 -8.73 7.72
CA TYR A 330 -9.22 -9.87 6.83
C TYR A 330 -7.91 -9.71 6.07
N THR A 331 -7.59 -8.50 5.62
CA THR A 331 -6.30 -8.14 5.02
C THR A 331 -5.12 -8.59 5.89
N LYS A 332 -5.17 -8.33 7.20
CA LYS A 332 -4.10 -8.75 8.13
C LYS A 332 -3.95 -10.27 8.17
N VAL A 333 -5.07 -10.99 8.23
CA VAL A 333 -5.08 -12.46 8.21
C VAL A 333 -4.48 -13.00 6.91
N VAL A 334 -4.81 -12.38 5.76
CA VAL A 334 -4.26 -12.75 4.46
C VAL A 334 -2.75 -12.52 4.41
N PHE A 335 -2.27 -11.31 4.74
CA PHE A 335 -0.84 -10.99 4.64
C PHE A 335 0.02 -11.79 5.63
N ASN A 336 -0.50 -12.11 6.81
CA ASN A 336 0.16 -13.04 7.75
C ASN A 336 0.25 -14.48 7.24
N SER A 337 -0.55 -14.85 6.25
CA SER A 337 -0.57 -16.20 5.68
C SER A 337 0.28 -16.33 4.42
N LEU A 338 0.86 -15.23 3.90
CA LEU A 338 1.69 -15.26 2.70
C LEU A 338 3.07 -15.82 3.01
N SER A 339 3.43 -16.91 2.34
CA SER A 339 4.76 -17.51 2.36
C SER A 339 5.70 -16.86 1.35
N ASN A 340 5.20 -16.44 0.18
CA ASN A 340 6.00 -15.77 -0.85
C ASN A 340 5.39 -14.43 -1.28
N LEU A 341 6.15 -13.69 -2.08
CA LEU A 341 5.79 -12.36 -2.59
C LEU A 341 5.24 -12.40 -4.03
N ASN A 342 4.56 -13.48 -4.42
CA ASN A 342 4.00 -13.64 -5.76
C ASN A 342 2.51 -13.30 -5.82
N THR A 343 2.01 -12.99 -7.02
CA THR A 343 0.63 -12.54 -7.24
C THR A 343 -0.39 -13.67 -7.08
N GLU A 344 -0.08 -14.85 -7.62
CA GLU A 344 -1.00 -15.99 -7.62
C GLU A 344 -1.35 -16.43 -6.20
N GLU A 345 -0.33 -16.52 -5.32
CA GLU A 345 -0.50 -16.82 -3.90
C GLU A 345 -1.32 -15.75 -3.20
N ALA A 346 -1.01 -14.46 -3.40
CA ALA A 346 -1.76 -13.38 -2.77
C ALA A 346 -3.25 -13.43 -3.12
N ILE A 347 -3.57 -13.60 -4.41
CA ILE A 347 -4.96 -13.77 -4.88
C ILE A 347 -5.58 -15.01 -4.26
N ARG A 348 -4.91 -16.16 -4.34
CA ARG A 348 -5.40 -17.43 -3.79
C ARG A 348 -5.71 -17.34 -2.30
N VAL A 349 -4.84 -16.74 -1.50
CA VAL A 349 -5.04 -16.56 -0.06
C VAL A 349 -6.20 -15.60 0.21
N TYR A 350 -6.32 -14.48 -0.53
CA TYR A 350 -7.50 -13.61 -0.43
C TYR A 350 -8.82 -14.35 -0.70
N TYR A 351 -8.85 -15.26 -1.67
CA TYR A 351 -10.04 -16.05 -1.96
C TYR A 351 -10.32 -17.12 -0.90
N LEU A 352 -9.31 -17.86 -0.45
CA LEU A 352 -9.50 -19.13 0.25
C LEU A 352 -9.34 -19.05 1.77
N LYS A 353 -8.58 -18.09 2.30
CA LYS A 353 -8.31 -17.99 3.74
C LYS A 353 -9.57 -17.80 4.58
N ILE A 354 -10.61 -17.20 3.98
CA ILE A 354 -11.92 -17.00 4.59
C ILE A 354 -12.61 -18.31 5.01
N PHE A 355 -12.22 -19.46 4.45
CA PHE A 355 -12.81 -20.76 4.77
C PHE A 355 -12.12 -21.50 5.93
N ASP A 356 -10.96 -21.02 6.41
CA ASP A 356 -10.17 -21.72 7.43
C ASP A 356 -10.83 -21.70 8.82
N GLN A 357 -11.69 -20.72 9.07
CA GLN A 357 -12.40 -20.52 10.33
C GLN A 357 -13.66 -19.69 10.12
N LYS A 358 -14.50 -19.57 11.16
CA LYS A 358 -15.67 -18.69 11.11
C LYS A 358 -15.24 -17.23 11.28
N PHE A 359 -15.46 -16.44 10.23
CA PHE A 359 -15.29 -15.00 10.26
C PHE A 359 -16.62 -14.30 10.53
N ASN A 360 -16.55 -13.03 10.94
CA ASN A 360 -17.73 -12.18 11.11
C ASN A 360 -18.04 -11.41 9.82
N GLN A 361 -19.19 -10.72 9.80
CA GLN A 361 -19.68 -9.98 8.65
C GLN A 361 -18.68 -8.92 8.11
N ASN A 362 -17.98 -8.21 8.99
CA ASN A 362 -17.02 -7.18 8.56
C ASN A 362 -15.89 -7.75 7.71
N PHE A 363 -15.45 -8.98 7.98
CA PHE A 363 -14.38 -9.64 7.23
C PHE A 363 -14.87 -10.10 5.86
N TRP A 364 -16.12 -10.57 5.75
CA TRP A 364 -16.74 -10.92 4.47
C TRP A 364 -16.91 -9.67 3.58
N GLU A 365 -17.41 -8.58 4.15
CA GLU A 365 -17.59 -7.30 3.45
C GLU A 365 -16.24 -6.70 3.02
N GLU A 366 -15.23 -6.73 3.89
CA GLU A 366 -13.88 -6.29 3.55
C GLU A 366 -13.29 -7.13 2.40
N ARG A 367 -13.34 -8.46 2.51
CA ARG A 367 -12.87 -9.38 1.45
C ARG A 367 -13.54 -9.07 0.11
N ARG A 368 -14.87 -8.95 0.11
CA ARG A 368 -15.66 -8.65 -1.08
C ARG A 368 -15.23 -7.31 -1.70
N THR A 369 -15.20 -6.26 -0.89
CA THR A 369 -14.83 -4.91 -1.33
C THR A 369 -13.42 -4.88 -1.91
N ILE A 370 -12.45 -5.54 -1.26
CA ILE A 370 -11.07 -5.59 -1.71
C ILE A 370 -10.95 -6.32 -3.04
N LEU A 371 -11.55 -7.52 -3.17
CA LEU A 371 -11.49 -8.30 -4.40
C LEU A 371 -12.17 -7.58 -5.57
N GLN A 372 -13.38 -7.04 -5.35
CA GLN A 372 -14.12 -6.30 -6.38
C GLN A 372 -13.33 -5.10 -6.89
N ASN A 373 -12.80 -4.28 -5.97
CA ASN A 373 -12.06 -3.07 -6.34
C ASN A 373 -10.69 -3.39 -6.95
N ALA A 374 -10.00 -4.43 -6.47
CA ALA A 374 -8.67 -4.78 -6.97
C ALA A 374 -8.74 -5.37 -8.37
N LEU A 375 -9.79 -6.11 -8.70
CA LEU A 375 -9.96 -6.78 -9.98
C LEU A 375 -10.70 -5.91 -11.02
N LYS A 376 -11.35 -4.82 -10.58
CA LYS A 376 -12.06 -3.89 -11.47
C LYS A 376 -11.14 -3.38 -12.58
N GLY A 377 -11.55 -3.61 -13.84
CA GLY A 377 -10.81 -3.18 -15.03
C GLY A 377 -9.53 -3.95 -15.32
N ARG A 378 -9.21 -5.03 -14.57
CA ARG A 378 -8.06 -5.90 -14.83
C ARG A 378 -8.50 -7.18 -15.54
N ASN A 379 -7.77 -7.54 -16.58
CA ASN A 379 -7.97 -8.82 -17.28
C ASN A 379 -7.03 -9.89 -16.69
N LEU A 380 -7.39 -10.45 -15.54
CA LEU A 380 -6.65 -11.52 -14.87
C LEU A 380 -7.35 -12.86 -15.07
N ASP A 381 -6.58 -13.90 -15.44
CA ASP A 381 -7.12 -15.26 -15.50
C ASP A 381 -7.23 -15.86 -14.09
N LEU A 382 -8.45 -16.06 -13.62
CA LEU A 382 -8.76 -16.62 -12.30
C LEU A 382 -9.11 -18.11 -12.35
N LYS A 383 -8.95 -18.79 -13.50
CA LYS A 383 -9.26 -20.24 -13.63
C LYS A 383 -8.55 -21.11 -12.60
N PHE A 384 -7.35 -20.70 -12.17
CA PHE A 384 -6.55 -21.45 -11.20
C PHE A 384 -7.20 -21.55 -9.81
N ILE A 385 -8.15 -20.67 -9.45
CA ILE A 385 -8.88 -20.75 -8.17
C ILE A 385 -10.32 -21.27 -8.28
N GLU A 386 -10.90 -21.32 -9.48
CA GLU A 386 -12.34 -21.59 -9.63
C GLU A 386 -12.75 -22.97 -9.12
N ASN A 387 -11.95 -24.01 -9.37
CA ASN A 387 -12.26 -25.36 -8.90
C ASN A 387 -12.24 -25.46 -7.37
N GLU A 388 -11.23 -24.88 -6.73
CA GLU A 388 -11.11 -24.90 -5.27
C GLU A 388 -12.20 -24.06 -4.60
N LEU A 389 -12.51 -22.90 -5.18
CA LEU A 389 -13.60 -22.04 -4.71
C LEU A 389 -14.95 -22.77 -4.82
N LYS A 390 -15.18 -23.49 -5.92
CA LYS A 390 -16.35 -24.35 -6.11
C LYS A 390 -16.44 -25.45 -5.07
N GLU A 391 -15.36 -26.19 -4.82
CA GLU A 391 -15.34 -27.26 -3.81
C GLU A 391 -15.65 -26.71 -2.41
N LYS A 392 -15.04 -25.58 -2.03
CA LYS A 392 -15.27 -24.93 -0.74
C LYS A 392 -16.70 -24.46 -0.58
N ILE A 393 -17.23 -23.71 -1.54
CA ILE A 393 -18.61 -23.18 -1.46
C ILE A 393 -19.64 -24.30 -1.50
N SER A 394 -19.43 -25.34 -2.31
CA SER A 394 -20.36 -26.49 -2.38
C SER A 394 -20.40 -27.32 -1.09
N SER A 395 -19.41 -27.17 -0.20
CA SER A 395 -19.36 -27.87 1.09
C SER A 395 -20.11 -27.14 2.22
N ILE A 396 -20.61 -25.93 1.96
CA ILE A 396 -21.26 -25.04 2.94
C ILE A 396 -22.77 -25.03 2.69
N PRO A 397 -23.62 -24.96 3.74
CA PRO A 397 -25.06 -24.74 3.57
C PRO A 397 -25.35 -23.51 2.72
N LEU A 398 -26.37 -23.60 1.88
CA LEU A 398 -26.65 -22.58 0.86
C LEU A 398 -26.93 -21.21 1.48
N GLU A 399 -27.64 -21.17 2.62
CA GLU A 399 -27.95 -19.94 3.35
C GLU A 399 -26.70 -19.22 3.88
N GLU A 400 -25.62 -19.96 4.13
CA GLU A 400 -24.35 -19.41 4.60
C GLU A 400 -23.42 -19.06 3.43
N ALA A 401 -23.46 -19.83 2.34
CA ALA A 401 -22.61 -19.69 1.17
C ALA A 401 -22.68 -18.30 0.51
N VAL A 402 -23.83 -17.62 0.56
CA VAL A 402 -24.04 -16.26 0.05
C VAL A 402 -23.01 -15.26 0.62
N ASN A 403 -22.61 -15.42 1.89
CA ASN A 403 -21.64 -14.53 2.54
C ASN A 403 -20.23 -14.61 1.92
N TYR A 404 -19.90 -15.71 1.24
CA TYR A 404 -18.59 -15.96 0.65
C TYR A 404 -18.46 -15.48 -0.80
N ILE A 405 -19.57 -15.13 -1.44
CA ILE A 405 -19.60 -14.69 -2.84
C ILE A 405 -19.08 -13.26 -2.98
N THR A 406 -18.14 -13.05 -3.91
CA THR A 406 -17.53 -11.75 -4.21
C THR A 406 -17.91 -11.15 -5.57
N ASN A 407 -18.58 -11.90 -6.44
CA ASN A 407 -18.92 -11.51 -7.83
C ASN A 407 -17.72 -11.39 -8.79
N THR A 408 -16.56 -11.93 -8.45
CA THR A 408 -15.33 -11.64 -9.19
C THR A 408 -14.86 -12.79 -10.08
N THR A 409 -15.47 -13.97 -9.94
CA THR A 409 -15.18 -15.17 -10.74
C THR A 409 -16.41 -15.61 -11.55
N PHE A 410 -16.17 -16.39 -12.61
CA PHE A 410 -17.25 -16.90 -13.45
C PHE A 410 -18.08 -17.95 -12.69
N PHE A 411 -17.42 -18.82 -11.93
CA PHE A 411 -18.09 -19.75 -11.01
C PHE A 411 -19.07 -19.06 -10.06
N GLU A 412 -18.66 -17.94 -9.41
CA GLU A 412 -19.53 -17.24 -8.47
C GLU A 412 -20.78 -16.66 -9.13
N LYS A 413 -20.65 -16.09 -10.34
CA LYS A 413 -21.80 -15.60 -11.12
C LYS A 413 -22.74 -16.74 -11.48
N LYS A 414 -22.20 -17.88 -11.89
CA LYS A 414 -22.96 -19.11 -12.19
C LYS A 414 -23.70 -19.63 -10.97
N TRP A 415 -23.00 -19.76 -9.85
CA TRP A 415 -23.58 -20.19 -8.58
C TRP A 415 -24.72 -19.26 -8.15
N THR A 416 -24.56 -17.94 -8.31
CA THR A 416 -25.59 -16.96 -7.96
C THR A 416 -26.87 -17.14 -8.77
N ILE A 417 -26.76 -17.31 -10.10
CA ILE A 417 -27.93 -17.53 -10.97
C ILE A 417 -28.62 -18.87 -10.66
N GLU A 418 -27.85 -19.94 -10.48
CA GLU A 418 -28.38 -21.28 -10.22
C GLU A 418 -29.11 -21.36 -8.86
N ASN A 419 -28.72 -20.54 -7.88
CA ASN A 419 -29.28 -20.54 -6.52
C ASN A 419 -30.16 -19.32 -6.23
N ILE A 420 -30.55 -18.57 -7.25
CA ILE A 420 -31.22 -17.27 -7.12
C ILE A 420 -32.54 -17.31 -6.33
N ALA A 421 -33.22 -18.46 -6.31
CA ALA A 421 -34.46 -18.65 -5.55
C ALA A 421 -34.27 -18.59 -4.02
N HIS A 422 -33.03 -18.69 -3.56
CA HIS A 422 -32.65 -18.69 -2.15
C HIS A 422 -31.86 -17.44 -1.74
N ILE A 423 -31.69 -16.49 -2.65
CA ILE A 423 -30.92 -15.26 -2.42
C ILE A 423 -31.92 -14.11 -2.28
N ASP A 424 -31.87 -13.40 -1.17
CA ASP A 424 -32.69 -12.21 -0.97
C ASP A 424 -32.30 -11.12 -1.97
N LYS A 425 -33.29 -10.34 -2.45
CA LYS A 425 -33.01 -9.25 -3.42
C LYS A 425 -31.94 -8.26 -2.93
N ARG A 426 -31.91 -7.98 -1.62
CA ARG A 426 -30.91 -7.09 -1.00
C ARG A 426 -29.49 -7.68 -1.07
N ASP A 427 -29.36 -8.98 -0.89
CA ASP A 427 -28.07 -9.67 -1.01
C ASP A 427 -27.64 -9.71 -2.47
N LEU A 428 -28.57 -9.97 -3.39
CA LEU A 428 -28.33 -9.96 -4.84
C LEU A 428 -27.76 -8.63 -5.33
N GLU A 429 -28.33 -7.51 -4.88
CA GLU A 429 -27.82 -6.16 -5.20
C GLU A 429 -26.36 -5.98 -4.78
N THR A 430 -25.92 -6.67 -3.72
CA THR A 430 -24.56 -6.61 -3.21
C THR A 430 -23.62 -7.59 -3.91
N ILE A 431 -24.06 -8.82 -4.19
CA ILE A 431 -23.21 -9.90 -4.70
C ILE A 431 -23.26 -10.09 -6.21
N TYR A 432 -24.25 -9.55 -6.92
CA TYR A 432 -24.30 -9.55 -8.38
C TYR A 432 -25.21 -8.41 -8.88
N PRO A 433 -24.80 -7.14 -8.69
CA PRO A 433 -25.62 -5.96 -9.00
C PRO A 433 -26.12 -5.95 -10.44
N GLU A 434 -25.32 -6.38 -11.41
CA GLU A 434 -25.72 -6.40 -12.82
C GLU A 434 -26.87 -7.37 -13.08
N LEU A 435 -26.86 -8.54 -12.45
CA LEU A 435 -27.99 -9.48 -12.49
C LEU A 435 -29.21 -8.91 -11.78
N CYS A 436 -29.02 -8.16 -10.68
CA CYS A 436 -30.10 -7.44 -10.02
C CYS A 436 -30.74 -6.41 -10.97
N PHE A 437 -29.94 -5.61 -11.69
CA PHE A 437 -30.46 -4.65 -12.66
C PHE A 437 -31.19 -5.34 -13.80
N TYR A 438 -30.66 -6.44 -14.33
CA TYR A 438 -31.38 -7.23 -15.33
C TYR A 438 -32.71 -7.78 -14.79
N TRP A 439 -32.76 -8.23 -13.53
CA TRP A 439 -34.00 -8.71 -12.91
C TRP A 439 -35.04 -7.60 -12.79
N GLU A 440 -34.64 -6.37 -12.51
CA GLU A 440 -35.54 -5.26 -12.16
C GLU A 440 -36.60 -4.91 -13.22
N ASP A 441 -37.69 -4.31 -12.74
CA ASP A 441 -38.74 -3.79 -13.60
C ASP A 441 -38.43 -2.34 -13.97
N VAL A 442 -38.51 -2.02 -15.27
CA VAL A 442 -38.48 -0.63 -15.76
C VAL A 442 -39.83 -0.33 -16.38
N ALA A 443 -40.51 0.67 -15.81
CA ALA A 443 -41.78 1.15 -16.33
C ALA A 443 -41.55 2.04 -17.54
N CYS A 444 -41.97 1.57 -18.72
CA CYS A 444 -41.96 2.37 -19.93
C CYS A 444 -43.07 3.44 -19.84
N LYS A 445 -42.68 4.70 -19.57
CA LYS A 445 -43.60 5.78 -19.20
C LYS A 445 -44.53 6.22 -20.33
N ASP A 446 -44.09 6.07 -21.57
CA ASP A 446 -44.80 6.57 -22.76
C ASP A 446 -45.55 5.47 -23.53
N LEU A 447 -45.84 4.33 -22.88
CA LEU A 447 -46.68 3.30 -23.48
C LEU A 447 -48.15 3.73 -23.52
N SER A 448 -48.80 3.50 -24.65
CA SER A 448 -50.25 3.59 -24.74
C SER A 448 -50.90 2.55 -23.79
N PRO A 449 -52.14 2.81 -23.30
CA PRO A 449 -52.84 1.84 -22.46
C PRO A 449 -52.97 0.45 -23.10
N GLU A 450 -53.05 0.38 -24.42
CA GLU A 450 -53.14 -0.86 -25.20
C GLU A 450 -51.81 -1.65 -25.22
N ASN A 451 -50.68 -0.98 -24.97
CA ASN A 451 -49.34 -1.57 -24.96
C ASN A 451 -48.78 -1.83 -23.56
N ALA A 452 -49.55 -1.58 -22.50
CA ALA A 452 -49.11 -1.78 -21.11
C ALA A 452 -48.63 -3.22 -20.80
N TRP A 453 -49.11 -4.21 -21.57
CA TRP A 453 -48.71 -5.62 -21.49
C TRP A 453 -47.21 -5.85 -21.72
N ILE A 454 -46.51 -4.95 -22.41
CA ILE A 454 -45.07 -5.03 -22.68
C ILE A 454 -44.25 -5.10 -21.40
N ASN A 455 -44.64 -4.33 -20.37
CA ASN A 455 -43.95 -4.34 -19.08
C ASN A 455 -44.05 -5.72 -18.43
N GLU A 456 -45.22 -6.35 -18.46
CA GLU A 456 -45.44 -7.70 -17.93
C GLU A 456 -44.71 -8.75 -18.78
N TYR A 457 -44.78 -8.64 -20.11
CA TYR A 457 -44.11 -9.54 -21.03
C TYR A 457 -42.61 -9.62 -20.76
N PHE A 458 -41.91 -8.49 -20.75
CA PHE A 458 -40.46 -8.49 -20.56
C PHE A 458 -40.06 -8.84 -19.13
N LYS A 459 -40.88 -8.52 -18.12
CA LYS A 459 -40.68 -9.02 -16.76
C LYS A 459 -40.68 -10.56 -16.73
N GLU A 460 -41.72 -11.17 -17.29
CA GLU A 460 -41.85 -12.63 -17.35
C GLU A 460 -40.75 -13.26 -18.23
N TYR A 461 -40.34 -12.60 -19.31
CA TYR A 461 -39.23 -13.03 -20.16
C TYR A 461 -37.91 -13.09 -19.39
N ARG A 462 -37.53 -12.01 -18.69
CA ARG A 462 -36.29 -11.96 -17.89
C ARG A 462 -36.31 -12.96 -16.73
N ILE A 463 -37.43 -13.10 -16.03
CA ILE A 463 -37.60 -14.14 -15.00
C ILE A 463 -37.41 -15.53 -15.62
N SER A 464 -37.94 -15.76 -16.81
CA SER A 464 -37.80 -17.03 -17.52
C SER A 464 -36.35 -17.31 -17.93
N ARG A 465 -35.61 -16.28 -18.36
CA ARG A 465 -34.16 -16.35 -18.69
C ARG A 465 -33.36 -16.72 -17.45
N ILE A 466 -33.61 -16.03 -16.33
CA ILE A 466 -32.92 -16.26 -15.05
C ILE A 466 -33.21 -17.67 -14.52
N LYS A 467 -34.47 -18.13 -14.56
CA LYS A 467 -34.88 -19.45 -14.06
C LYS A 467 -34.65 -20.59 -15.06
N ASN A 468 -34.22 -20.27 -16.28
CA ASN A 468 -34.06 -21.24 -17.36
C ASN A 468 -35.34 -22.03 -17.69
N SER A 469 -36.50 -21.37 -17.56
CA SER A 469 -37.81 -22.02 -17.70
C SER A 469 -38.84 -20.98 -18.12
N ILE A 470 -39.55 -21.23 -19.21
CA ILE A 470 -40.58 -20.33 -19.73
C ILE A 470 -41.76 -20.28 -18.76
N SER A 471 -42.12 -19.08 -18.31
CA SER A 471 -43.27 -18.91 -17.43
C SER A 471 -44.60 -19.15 -18.19
N PRO A 472 -45.62 -19.77 -17.55
CA PRO A 472 -46.93 -19.93 -18.17
C PRO A 472 -47.53 -18.61 -18.63
N ARG A 473 -47.29 -17.54 -17.85
CA ARG A 473 -47.79 -16.20 -18.16
C ARG A 473 -47.16 -15.62 -19.42
N LEU A 474 -45.87 -15.85 -19.66
CA LEU A 474 -45.19 -15.45 -20.89
C LEU A 474 -45.83 -16.12 -22.11
N VAL A 475 -46.13 -17.42 -22.01
CA VAL A 475 -46.80 -18.18 -23.08
C VAL A 475 -48.20 -17.64 -23.35
N GLU A 476 -48.98 -17.34 -22.31
CA GLU A 476 -50.32 -16.76 -22.44
C GLU A 476 -50.30 -15.42 -23.18
N ILE A 477 -49.42 -14.50 -22.77
CA ILE A 477 -49.31 -13.18 -23.39
C ILE A 477 -48.89 -13.34 -24.86
N LEU A 478 -47.90 -14.19 -25.14
CA LEU A 478 -47.44 -14.41 -26.52
C LEU A 478 -48.52 -15.04 -27.39
N ALA A 479 -49.28 -16.01 -26.86
CA ALA A 479 -50.38 -16.64 -27.57
C ALA A 479 -51.54 -15.66 -27.87
N GLU A 480 -51.79 -14.69 -26.98
CA GLU A 480 -52.78 -13.63 -27.20
C GLU A 480 -52.32 -12.60 -28.23
N LYS A 481 -51.09 -12.08 -28.09
CA LYS A 481 -50.57 -10.97 -28.90
C LYS A 481 -50.11 -11.41 -30.28
N ASN A 482 -49.67 -12.67 -30.40
CA ASN A 482 -49.21 -13.28 -31.65
C ASN A 482 -50.10 -14.47 -32.04
N ALA A 483 -51.42 -14.36 -31.81
CA ALA A 483 -52.39 -15.40 -32.17
C ALA A 483 -52.45 -15.65 -33.69
N ASN A 484 -52.32 -14.58 -34.47
CA ASN A 484 -52.31 -14.55 -35.93
C ASN A 484 -51.67 -13.24 -36.45
N LYS A 485 -51.52 -13.15 -37.77
CA LYS A 485 -50.97 -12.01 -38.49
C LYS A 485 -51.61 -10.67 -38.11
N GLU A 486 -52.94 -10.61 -38.02
CA GLU A 486 -53.68 -9.38 -37.70
C GLU A 486 -53.43 -8.92 -36.26
N SER A 487 -53.47 -9.86 -35.30
CA SER A 487 -53.21 -9.57 -33.89
C SER A 487 -51.80 -9.05 -33.66
N PHE A 488 -50.82 -9.65 -34.35
CA PHE A 488 -49.42 -9.24 -34.33
C PHE A 488 -49.27 -7.83 -34.90
N PHE A 489 -49.71 -7.59 -36.14
CA PHE A 489 -49.53 -6.30 -36.79
C PHE A 489 -50.24 -5.15 -36.07
N ARG A 490 -51.34 -5.42 -35.37
CA ARG A 490 -52.04 -4.41 -34.55
C ARG A 490 -51.12 -3.80 -33.50
N TRP A 491 -50.41 -4.62 -32.72
CA TRP A 491 -49.49 -4.08 -31.71
C TRP A 491 -48.16 -3.69 -32.33
N TYR A 492 -47.64 -4.45 -33.30
CA TYR A 492 -46.36 -4.16 -33.94
C TYR A 492 -46.35 -2.76 -34.57
N TYR A 493 -47.36 -2.39 -35.37
CA TYR A 493 -47.43 -1.06 -35.99
C TYR A 493 -47.83 0.07 -35.02
N SER A 494 -48.21 -0.25 -33.78
CA SER A 494 -48.42 0.77 -32.76
C SER A 494 -47.12 1.37 -32.21
N PHE A 495 -45.97 0.73 -32.50
CA PHE A 495 -44.64 1.26 -32.20
C PHE A 495 -44.04 1.94 -33.44
N ALA A 496 -43.30 3.02 -33.22
CA ALA A 496 -42.60 3.72 -34.30
C ALA A 496 -41.36 2.91 -34.75
N PRO A 497 -41.05 2.90 -36.05
CA PRO A 497 -39.77 2.40 -36.55
C PRO A 497 -38.59 3.05 -35.85
N VAL A 498 -37.51 2.29 -35.60
CA VAL A 498 -36.28 2.81 -34.97
C VAL A 498 -35.74 4.04 -35.72
N ILE A 499 -35.81 4.04 -37.06
CA ILE A 499 -35.31 5.14 -37.90
C ILE A 499 -35.94 6.50 -37.56
N ASN A 500 -37.18 6.51 -37.05
CA ASN A 500 -37.87 7.75 -36.66
C ASN A 500 -37.24 8.43 -35.43
N TYR A 501 -36.41 7.71 -34.67
CA TYR A 501 -35.72 8.25 -33.50
C TYR A 501 -34.27 8.67 -33.79
N ILE A 502 -33.72 8.31 -34.96
CA ILE A 502 -32.31 8.53 -35.32
C ILE A 502 -32.12 9.86 -36.10
N GLU A 503 -33.04 10.81 -35.97
CA GLU A 503 -32.94 12.14 -36.61
C GLU A 503 -31.65 12.90 -36.25
N ASP A 504 -31.34 13.96 -37.00
CA ASP A 504 -30.12 14.78 -36.80
C ASP A 504 -30.21 15.54 -35.47
N ASN A 505 -29.69 14.90 -34.42
CA ASN A 505 -29.66 15.40 -33.05
C ASN A 505 -28.21 15.48 -32.56
N GLU A 506 -27.96 16.23 -31.49
CA GLU A 506 -26.61 16.47 -30.93
C GLU A 506 -25.99 15.22 -30.25
N TYR A 507 -26.61 14.04 -30.40
CA TYR A 507 -26.19 12.81 -29.74
C TYR A 507 -25.23 12.00 -30.60
N THR A 508 -24.25 11.37 -29.97
CA THR A 508 -23.45 10.33 -30.62
C THR A 508 -24.31 9.08 -30.78
N LYS A 509 -24.55 8.68 -32.04
CA LYS A 509 -25.43 7.57 -32.42
C LYS A 509 -24.66 6.24 -32.33
N ILE A 510 -25.11 5.37 -31.42
CA ILE A 510 -24.48 4.07 -31.14
C ILE A 510 -25.50 2.98 -31.41
N TRP A 511 -25.22 2.18 -32.42
CA TRP A 511 -25.99 1.00 -32.76
C TRP A 511 -25.32 -0.21 -32.09
N ILE A 512 -25.97 -0.78 -31.08
CA ILE A 512 -25.57 -2.07 -30.51
C ILE A 512 -26.37 -3.15 -31.24
N ASP A 513 -25.67 -4.03 -31.94
CA ASP A 513 -26.26 -5.12 -32.72
C ASP A 513 -26.89 -6.18 -31.81
N ALA A 514 -28.04 -6.72 -32.19
CA ALA A 514 -28.81 -7.72 -31.43
C ALA A 514 -29.21 -7.30 -30.00
N LEU A 515 -29.58 -6.04 -29.76
CA LEU A 515 -29.98 -5.52 -28.45
C LEU A 515 -31.51 -5.36 -28.34
N GLY A 516 -32.17 -6.31 -27.68
CA GLY A 516 -33.61 -6.29 -27.39
C GLY A 516 -34.01 -5.47 -26.15
N VAL A 517 -35.30 -5.14 -26.03
CA VAL A 517 -35.86 -4.41 -24.85
C VAL A 517 -35.65 -5.17 -23.54
N GLU A 518 -35.38 -6.47 -23.57
CA GLU A 518 -35.07 -7.24 -22.36
C GLU A 518 -33.91 -6.64 -21.55
N PHE A 519 -32.94 -5.98 -22.19
CA PHE A 519 -31.77 -5.44 -21.49
C PHE A 519 -32.00 -4.01 -20.97
N LEU A 520 -33.16 -3.41 -21.23
CA LEU A 520 -33.45 -2.01 -20.87
C LEU A 520 -33.22 -1.71 -19.37
N PRO A 521 -33.67 -2.55 -18.41
CA PRO A 521 -33.34 -2.36 -16.99
C PRO A 521 -31.83 -2.34 -16.69
N LEU A 522 -31.08 -3.26 -17.28
CA LEU A 522 -29.63 -3.32 -17.13
C LEU A 522 -28.96 -2.05 -17.69
N LEU A 523 -29.33 -1.65 -18.91
CA LEU A 523 -28.75 -0.49 -19.60
C LEU A 523 -29.00 0.81 -18.81
N THR A 524 -30.25 1.04 -18.40
CA THR A 524 -30.65 2.26 -17.69
C THR A 524 -29.96 2.38 -16.33
N SER A 525 -29.84 1.28 -15.58
CA SER A 525 -29.14 1.26 -14.30
C SER A 525 -27.63 1.45 -14.45
N LEU A 526 -26.97 0.76 -15.39
CA LEU A 526 -25.54 0.93 -15.63
C LEU A 526 -25.17 2.34 -16.09
N LEU A 527 -25.96 2.94 -16.98
CA LEU A 527 -25.77 4.33 -17.40
C LEU A 527 -25.97 5.31 -16.23
N SER A 528 -26.99 5.07 -15.39
CA SER A 528 -27.24 5.90 -14.21
C SER A 528 -26.10 5.83 -13.19
N GLN A 529 -25.45 4.66 -13.04
CA GLN A 529 -24.25 4.52 -12.19
C GLN A 529 -23.05 5.32 -12.70
N GLU A 530 -22.99 5.61 -14.00
CA GLU A 530 -21.96 6.42 -14.65
C GLU A 530 -22.36 7.91 -14.77
N ASP A 531 -23.27 8.37 -13.90
CA ASP A 531 -23.79 9.74 -13.83
C ASP A 531 -24.55 10.20 -15.10
N PHE A 532 -25.12 9.30 -15.91
CA PHE A 532 -26.01 9.69 -17.02
C PHE A 532 -27.45 9.89 -16.55
N LYS A 533 -28.08 10.96 -17.04
CA LYS A 533 -29.53 11.07 -17.06
C LYS A 533 -30.04 10.30 -18.27
N VAL A 534 -30.87 9.30 -18.02
CA VAL A 534 -31.37 8.39 -19.03
C VAL A 534 -32.85 8.65 -19.29
N ASP A 535 -33.20 8.77 -20.57
CA ASP A 535 -34.55 8.74 -21.10
C ASP A 535 -34.63 7.69 -22.22
N PHE A 536 -35.78 7.05 -22.43
CA PHE A 536 -35.85 5.96 -23.40
C PHE A 536 -37.22 5.83 -24.05
N ASN A 537 -37.20 5.28 -25.26
CA ASN A 537 -38.36 4.86 -26.03
C ASN A 537 -38.20 3.39 -26.43
N ILE A 538 -39.29 2.80 -26.93
CA ILE A 538 -39.27 1.48 -27.57
C ILE A 538 -39.54 1.68 -29.06
N GLY A 539 -38.58 1.28 -29.89
CA GLY A 539 -38.71 1.25 -31.34
C GLY A 539 -39.04 -0.16 -31.83
N ARG A 540 -39.60 -0.26 -33.03
CA ARG A 540 -39.75 -1.54 -33.75
C ARG A 540 -38.69 -1.72 -34.83
N ALA A 541 -38.10 -2.90 -34.89
CA ALA A 541 -37.34 -3.40 -36.03
C ALA A 541 -38.29 -3.69 -37.20
N ASN A 542 -37.77 -3.67 -38.43
CA ASN A 542 -38.43 -4.21 -39.62
C ASN A 542 -38.34 -5.73 -39.65
N LEU A 543 -39.28 -6.36 -40.37
CA LEU A 543 -39.27 -7.80 -40.62
C LEU A 543 -38.57 -8.12 -41.96
N PRO A 544 -37.88 -9.27 -42.06
CA PRO A 544 -37.35 -10.09 -40.97
C PRO A 544 -36.47 -9.29 -39.99
N SER A 545 -36.52 -9.61 -38.70
CA SER A 545 -35.78 -8.91 -37.65
C SER A 545 -34.29 -9.31 -37.64
N THR A 546 -33.60 -9.02 -38.73
CA THR A 546 -32.16 -9.27 -38.90
C THR A 546 -31.46 -8.01 -39.40
N THR A 547 -30.14 -7.95 -39.21
CA THR A 547 -29.29 -6.82 -39.63
C THR A 547 -29.49 -6.45 -41.09
N GLY A 548 -29.72 -7.43 -41.98
CA GLY A 548 -29.88 -7.20 -43.42
C GLY A 548 -31.09 -6.33 -43.80
N PHE A 549 -32.13 -6.28 -42.96
CA PHE A 549 -33.33 -5.46 -43.16
C PHE A 549 -33.38 -4.21 -42.28
N ASN A 550 -32.39 -4.07 -41.38
CA ASN A 550 -32.36 -3.06 -40.34
C ASN A 550 -30.97 -2.41 -40.28
N THR A 551 -30.53 -1.83 -41.39
CA THR A 551 -29.25 -1.13 -41.47
C THR A 551 -29.38 0.38 -41.22
N PHE A 552 -28.35 0.96 -40.63
CA PHE A 552 -28.30 2.39 -40.32
C PHE A 552 -26.99 2.99 -40.82
N GLU A 553 -27.07 4.17 -41.43
CA GLU A 553 -25.92 4.92 -41.92
C GLU A 553 -25.52 6.04 -40.96
N GLY A 554 -24.23 6.40 -40.92
CA GLY A 554 -23.75 7.52 -40.11
C GLY A 554 -23.74 7.27 -38.59
N VAL A 555 -23.66 6.01 -38.18
CA VAL A 555 -23.72 5.58 -36.77
C VAL A 555 -22.53 4.70 -36.41
N GLU A 556 -22.18 4.63 -35.12
CA GLU A 556 -21.15 3.72 -34.61
C GLU A 556 -21.78 2.37 -34.30
N ARG A 557 -21.46 1.34 -35.10
CA ARG A 557 -21.93 -0.04 -34.87
C ARG A 557 -21.02 -0.78 -33.90
N VAL A 558 -21.63 -1.45 -32.92
CA VAL A 558 -20.99 -2.32 -31.94
C VAL A 558 -21.59 -3.72 -32.09
N SER A 559 -20.81 -4.66 -32.64
CA SER A 559 -21.26 -6.01 -32.99
C SER A 559 -21.01 -7.07 -31.91
N ASP A 560 -20.32 -6.73 -30.80
CA ASP A 560 -19.82 -7.69 -29.82
C ASP A 560 -20.91 -8.67 -29.28
N LEU A 561 -22.15 -8.20 -29.15
CA LEU A 561 -23.29 -9.01 -28.66
C LEU A 561 -23.79 -10.00 -29.73
N ASP A 562 -24.05 -9.52 -30.96
CA ASP A 562 -24.46 -10.36 -32.08
C ASP A 562 -23.36 -11.38 -32.47
N ASP A 563 -22.09 -10.92 -32.51
CA ASP A 563 -20.93 -11.79 -32.73
C ASP A 563 -20.86 -12.90 -31.67
N PHE A 564 -21.16 -12.61 -30.40
CA PHE A 564 -21.21 -13.61 -29.36
C PHE A 564 -22.28 -14.66 -29.63
N ILE A 565 -23.48 -14.25 -30.02
CA ILE A 565 -24.60 -15.16 -30.34
C ILE A 565 -24.24 -16.05 -31.53
N HIS A 566 -23.71 -15.49 -32.62
CA HIS A 566 -23.34 -16.25 -33.82
C HIS A 566 -22.14 -17.18 -33.63
N ASN A 567 -21.25 -16.90 -32.69
CA ASN A 567 -20.08 -17.74 -32.40
C ASN A 567 -20.38 -18.90 -31.44
N GLN A 568 -21.58 -18.97 -30.87
CA GLN A 568 -21.98 -20.08 -30.02
C GLN A 568 -22.29 -21.33 -30.85
N TYR A 569 -21.78 -22.47 -30.37
CA TYR A 569 -22.19 -23.79 -30.86
C TYR A 569 -23.59 -24.15 -30.36
N SER A 570 -23.89 -23.88 -29.08
CA SER A 570 -25.18 -24.16 -28.47
C SER A 570 -25.45 -23.28 -27.25
N TYR A 571 -26.73 -23.11 -26.90
CA TYR A 571 -27.19 -22.44 -25.69
C TYR A 571 -26.74 -23.21 -24.44
N SER A 572 -26.02 -22.53 -23.56
CA SER A 572 -25.47 -23.03 -22.31
C SER A 572 -25.93 -22.16 -21.14
N TYR A 573 -26.82 -22.69 -20.30
CA TYR A 573 -27.29 -21.98 -19.12
C TYR A 573 -26.41 -22.29 -17.89
N PRO A 574 -26.11 -21.29 -17.03
CA PRO A 574 -26.41 -19.85 -17.16
C PRO A 574 -25.31 -19.05 -17.90
N ASP A 575 -24.32 -19.74 -18.47
CA ASP A 575 -23.12 -19.16 -19.09
C ASP A 575 -23.43 -18.08 -20.14
N ASN A 576 -24.45 -18.29 -20.98
CA ASN A 576 -24.92 -17.33 -21.98
C ASN A 576 -25.30 -15.97 -21.36
N LEU A 577 -26.26 -15.98 -20.45
CA LEU A 577 -26.77 -14.78 -19.78
C LEU A 577 -25.65 -14.02 -19.06
N ILE A 578 -24.73 -14.73 -18.40
CA ILE A 578 -23.57 -14.12 -17.74
C ILE A 578 -22.71 -13.35 -18.75
N ARG A 579 -22.41 -13.98 -19.90
CA ARG A 579 -21.58 -13.38 -20.94
C ARG A 579 -22.27 -12.20 -21.63
N GLU A 580 -23.57 -12.28 -21.88
CA GLU A 580 -24.35 -11.17 -22.44
C GLU A 580 -24.33 -9.95 -21.51
N ILE A 581 -24.59 -10.14 -20.22
CA ILE A 581 -24.51 -9.09 -19.21
C ILE A 581 -23.10 -8.47 -19.19
N ASP A 582 -22.06 -9.30 -19.19
CA ASP A 582 -20.66 -8.84 -19.19
C ASP A 582 -20.30 -8.07 -20.49
N ILE A 583 -20.78 -8.51 -21.65
CA ILE A 583 -20.60 -7.82 -22.93
C ILE A 583 -21.26 -6.44 -22.87
N ILE A 584 -22.54 -6.38 -22.48
CA ILE A 584 -23.29 -5.11 -22.38
C ILE A 584 -22.62 -4.15 -21.39
N LYS A 585 -22.21 -4.64 -20.22
CA LYS A 585 -21.47 -3.84 -19.23
C LYS A 585 -20.19 -3.27 -19.83
N ASN A 586 -19.39 -4.10 -20.49
CA ASN A 586 -18.12 -3.67 -21.09
C ASN A 586 -18.33 -2.65 -22.22
N ILE A 587 -19.38 -2.79 -23.03
CA ILE A 587 -19.76 -1.81 -24.05
C ILE A 587 -20.08 -0.47 -23.38
N LEU A 588 -20.95 -0.46 -22.36
CA LEU A 588 -21.35 0.76 -21.67
C LEU A 588 -20.20 1.44 -20.91
N GLU A 589 -19.32 0.69 -20.26
CA GLU A 589 -18.13 1.26 -19.60
C GLU A 589 -17.20 1.98 -20.59
N LYS A 590 -17.04 1.45 -21.81
CA LYS A 590 -16.24 2.10 -22.87
C LYS A 590 -16.91 3.39 -23.35
N ILE A 591 -18.23 3.35 -23.54
CA ILE A 591 -19.03 4.49 -23.98
C ILE A 591 -19.01 5.62 -22.93
N ALA A 592 -19.27 5.30 -21.66
CA ALA A 592 -19.36 6.25 -20.56
C ALA A 592 -18.04 7.01 -20.29
N LYS A 593 -16.90 6.38 -20.62
CA LYS A 593 -15.56 6.99 -20.51
C LYS A 593 -15.25 8.01 -21.61
N THR A 594 -15.88 7.88 -22.77
CA THR A 594 -15.47 8.60 -23.99
C THR A 594 -16.51 9.57 -24.52
N LYS A 595 -17.78 9.43 -24.11
CA LYS A 595 -18.91 10.16 -24.66
C LYS A 595 -19.77 10.77 -23.55
N GLU A 596 -20.45 11.87 -23.86
CA GLU A 596 -21.28 12.62 -22.90
C GLU A 596 -22.76 12.65 -23.29
N ASN A 597 -23.08 12.82 -24.57
CA ASN A 597 -24.45 12.73 -25.10
C ASN A 597 -24.51 11.57 -26.10
N ILE A 598 -25.24 10.52 -25.76
CA ILE A 598 -25.34 9.29 -26.56
C ILE A 598 -26.79 8.91 -26.84
N LEU A 599 -27.02 8.41 -28.04
CA LEU A 599 -28.25 7.75 -28.46
C LEU A 599 -27.91 6.28 -28.72
N ILE A 600 -28.32 5.38 -27.83
CA ILE A 600 -28.13 3.94 -27.99
C ILE A 600 -29.40 3.34 -28.57
N PHE A 601 -29.28 2.57 -29.65
CA PHE A 601 -30.40 1.85 -30.25
C PHE A 601 -29.92 0.54 -30.88
N SER A 602 -30.86 -0.24 -31.42
CA SER A 602 -30.57 -1.51 -32.07
C SER A 602 -31.36 -1.71 -33.35
N ASP A 603 -30.91 -2.66 -34.15
CA ASP A 603 -31.52 -3.15 -35.38
C ASP A 603 -32.53 -4.27 -35.11
N HIS A 604 -32.24 -5.15 -34.15
CA HIS A 604 -33.14 -6.20 -33.66
C HIS A 604 -32.70 -6.68 -32.28
N GLY A 605 -33.53 -7.48 -31.62
CA GLY A 605 -33.12 -8.32 -30.50
C GLY A 605 -32.96 -9.77 -30.92
N PHE A 606 -32.97 -10.67 -29.94
CA PHE A 606 -32.90 -12.12 -30.17
C PHE A 606 -33.72 -12.85 -29.11
N THR A 607 -34.01 -14.13 -29.37
CA THR A 607 -34.74 -14.98 -28.43
C THR A 607 -33.89 -16.16 -27.96
N ALA A 608 -33.94 -16.43 -26.65
CA ALA A 608 -33.30 -17.58 -26.03
C ALA A 608 -34.18 -18.82 -25.96
N PHE A 609 -35.45 -18.70 -26.35
CA PHE A 609 -36.46 -19.75 -26.19
C PHE A 609 -36.80 -20.50 -27.47
N ALA A 610 -36.37 -20.00 -28.63
CA ALA A 610 -36.58 -20.67 -29.91
C ALA A 610 -35.57 -21.80 -30.17
N ASN A 611 -35.49 -22.78 -29.27
CA ASN A 611 -34.64 -23.96 -29.41
C ASN A 611 -35.33 -25.21 -28.83
N THR A 612 -34.74 -26.38 -29.11
CA THR A 612 -35.34 -27.69 -28.75
C THR A 612 -35.47 -27.92 -27.25
N LYS A 613 -34.74 -27.19 -26.40
CA LYS A 613 -34.84 -27.30 -24.93
C LYS A 613 -36.18 -26.79 -24.41
N PHE A 614 -36.77 -25.83 -25.10
CA PHE A 614 -38.00 -25.15 -24.67
C PHE A 614 -39.19 -25.49 -25.58
N ASP A 615 -39.26 -26.74 -26.06
CA ASP A 615 -40.30 -27.23 -26.97
C ASP A 615 -40.40 -26.47 -28.31
N GLY A 616 -39.33 -25.77 -28.68
CA GLY A 616 -39.14 -25.25 -30.03
C GLY A 616 -39.04 -26.42 -31.01
N LYS A 617 -39.92 -26.44 -32.01
CA LYS A 617 -39.98 -27.49 -33.04
C LYS A 617 -39.73 -26.87 -34.41
N LYS A 618 -39.05 -27.63 -35.27
CA LYS A 618 -38.96 -27.33 -36.69
C LYS A 618 -40.38 -27.31 -37.27
N ILE A 619 -40.73 -26.25 -37.98
CA ILE A 619 -41.94 -26.22 -38.80
C ILE A 619 -41.71 -27.15 -40.00
N LEU A 620 -42.40 -28.28 -40.03
CA LEU A 620 -42.21 -29.34 -41.03
C LEU A 620 -43.02 -29.06 -42.31
N GLY A 621 -42.58 -29.63 -43.43
CA GLY A 621 -43.34 -29.60 -44.69
C GLY A 621 -43.09 -28.39 -45.60
N LEU A 622 -42.10 -27.57 -45.27
CA LEU A 622 -41.76 -26.32 -45.95
C LEU A 622 -40.43 -26.46 -46.74
N LYS A 623 -40.36 -25.96 -47.99
CA LYS A 623 -39.18 -26.03 -48.87
C LYS A 623 -38.70 -24.62 -49.26
N PHE A 624 -37.87 -24.01 -48.43
CA PHE A 624 -37.39 -22.64 -48.62
C PHE A 624 -35.91 -22.51 -48.25
N ALA A 625 -35.26 -21.40 -48.66
CA ALA A 625 -33.89 -21.11 -48.26
C ALA A 625 -33.87 -20.59 -46.81
N GLU A 626 -33.40 -21.41 -45.88
CA GLU A 626 -33.23 -21.04 -44.47
C GLU A 626 -32.09 -20.01 -44.36
N ARG A 627 -32.32 -18.87 -43.69
CA ARG A 627 -31.28 -17.83 -43.55
C ARG A 627 -30.90 -17.43 -42.13
N GLU A 628 -31.76 -17.56 -41.12
CA GLU A 628 -31.35 -17.41 -39.69
C GLU A 628 -32.22 -18.28 -38.76
N GLY A 629 -32.79 -19.36 -39.29
CA GLY A 629 -33.62 -20.29 -38.52
C GLY A 629 -35.03 -19.78 -38.19
N ARG A 630 -35.28 -18.48 -38.05
CA ARG A 630 -36.62 -17.95 -37.70
C ARG A 630 -37.36 -17.21 -38.81
N TYR A 631 -36.73 -17.07 -39.97
CA TYR A 631 -37.36 -16.68 -41.23
C TYR A 631 -36.82 -17.47 -42.42
N ALA A 632 -37.59 -17.48 -43.51
CA ALA A 632 -37.18 -18.07 -44.79
C ALA A 632 -37.70 -17.25 -45.98
N GLU A 633 -36.90 -17.16 -47.05
CA GLU A 633 -37.27 -16.48 -48.29
C GLU A 633 -38.05 -17.44 -49.22
N ILE A 634 -39.20 -17.00 -49.73
CA ILE A 634 -40.02 -17.75 -50.67
C ILE A 634 -39.47 -17.52 -52.08
N ALA A 635 -38.79 -18.51 -52.64
CA ALA A 635 -38.18 -18.42 -53.97
C ALA A 635 -39.14 -18.78 -55.13
N ASP A 636 -40.29 -19.41 -54.85
CA ASP A 636 -41.29 -19.81 -55.85
C ASP A 636 -42.71 -19.62 -55.29
N GLU A 637 -43.43 -18.63 -55.82
CA GLU A 637 -44.81 -18.28 -55.45
C GLU A 637 -45.78 -19.47 -55.58
N LYS A 638 -45.45 -20.49 -56.39
CA LYS A 638 -46.27 -21.70 -56.53
C LYS A 638 -46.25 -22.61 -55.31
N ASN A 639 -45.33 -22.38 -54.36
CA ASN A 639 -45.19 -23.14 -53.12
C ASN A 639 -45.55 -22.31 -51.87
N MET A 640 -46.39 -21.28 -52.02
CA MET A 640 -46.85 -20.46 -50.90
C MET A 640 -47.57 -21.33 -49.85
N PRO A 641 -47.07 -21.41 -48.61
CA PRO A 641 -47.72 -22.18 -47.57
C PRO A 641 -48.96 -21.46 -47.04
N VAL A 642 -49.88 -22.23 -46.47
CA VAL A 642 -51.04 -21.68 -45.77
C VAL A 642 -50.54 -21.15 -44.42
N GLU A 643 -50.76 -19.85 -44.16
CA GLU A 643 -50.45 -19.23 -42.87
C GLU A 643 -51.17 -19.95 -41.73
N ASP A 644 -50.53 -20.05 -40.56
CA ASP A 644 -51.13 -20.60 -39.35
C ASP A 644 -50.75 -19.76 -38.11
N GLU A 645 -50.90 -20.34 -36.92
CA GLU A 645 -50.61 -19.64 -35.66
C GLU A 645 -49.11 -19.51 -35.34
N ASP A 646 -48.23 -20.25 -36.02
CA ASP A 646 -46.79 -20.33 -35.77
C ASP A 646 -45.97 -19.53 -36.80
N PHE A 647 -46.55 -19.19 -37.96
CA PHE A 647 -45.93 -18.32 -38.96
C PHE A 647 -46.92 -17.59 -39.88
N PHE A 648 -46.47 -16.48 -40.49
CA PHE A 648 -47.20 -15.78 -41.56
C PHE A 648 -46.30 -15.41 -42.74
N VAL A 649 -46.90 -15.05 -43.87
CA VAL A 649 -46.21 -14.52 -45.06
C VAL A 649 -46.11 -13.00 -44.94
N TYR A 650 -44.89 -12.47 -45.04
CA TYR A 650 -44.57 -11.05 -45.05
C TYR A 650 -44.05 -10.63 -46.42
N SER A 651 -44.65 -9.61 -47.01
CA SER A 651 -44.19 -9.02 -48.26
C SER A 651 -43.35 -7.78 -47.97
N SER A 652 -42.11 -7.75 -48.43
CA SER A 652 -41.25 -6.56 -48.34
C SER A 652 -41.66 -5.48 -49.34
N GLU A 653 -41.12 -4.28 -49.16
CA GLU A 653 -41.34 -3.15 -50.09
C GLU A 653 -40.84 -3.45 -51.52
N GLU A 654 -39.85 -4.34 -51.65
CA GLU A 654 -39.32 -4.81 -52.93
C GLU A 654 -40.17 -5.91 -53.58
N GLY A 655 -41.29 -6.30 -52.96
CA GLY A 655 -42.19 -7.35 -53.43
C GLY A 655 -41.67 -8.77 -53.22
N LYS A 656 -40.65 -8.97 -52.38
CA LYS A 656 -40.18 -10.32 -51.98
C LYS A 656 -41.02 -10.83 -50.83
N GLU A 657 -41.29 -12.13 -50.83
CA GLU A 657 -42.08 -12.79 -49.80
C GLU A 657 -41.21 -13.60 -48.84
N TYR A 658 -41.49 -13.44 -47.55
CA TYR A 658 -40.78 -14.09 -46.45
C TYR A 658 -41.74 -14.81 -45.52
N LEU A 659 -41.36 -15.98 -45.04
CA LEU A 659 -42.03 -16.62 -43.92
C LEU A 659 -41.40 -16.15 -42.62
N ILE A 660 -42.23 -15.68 -41.70
CA ILE A 660 -41.79 -15.18 -40.40
C ILE A 660 -42.43 -16.01 -39.30
N THR A 661 -41.63 -16.54 -38.37
CA THR A 661 -42.18 -17.23 -37.19
C THR A 661 -42.76 -16.25 -36.18
N THR A 662 -43.95 -16.55 -35.64
CA THR A 662 -44.68 -15.69 -34.70
C THR A 662 -44.34 -15.94 -33.24
N LYS A 663 -43.90 -17.16 -32.91
CA LYS A 663 -43.63 -17.62 -31.53
C LYS A 663 -42.23 -18.22 -31.43
N HIS A 664 -41.90 -18.94 -30.35
CA HIS A 664 -40.62 -19.63 -30.15
C HIS A 664 -40.45 -20.90 -31.02
N LYS A 665 -40.74 -20.80 -32.32
CA LYS A 665 -40.58 -21.83 -33.35
C LYS A 665 -39.47 -21.49 -34.35
N PHE A 666 -39.03 -22.43 -35.17
CA PHE A 666 -38.00 -22.18 -36.16
C PHE A 666 -38.20 -23.04 -37.41
N PHE A 667 -37.70 -22.58 -38.55
CA PHE A 667 -37.70 -23.27 -39.83
C PHE A 667 -36.48 -24.18 -40.03
N SER A 668 -35.38 -24.00 -39.29
CA SER A 668 -34.14 -24.77 -39.50
C SER A 668 -34.11 -26.16 -38.84
N GLU A 669 -33.20 -27.03 -39.30
CA GLU A 669 -33.03 -28.38 -38.70
C GLU A 669 -32.55 -28.37 -37.25
N THR A 670 -31.77 -27.35 -36.87
CA THR A 670 -31.24 -27.19 -35.51
C THR A 670 -31.17 -25.72 -35.16
N SER A 671 -32.12 -25.23 -34.35
CA SER A 671 -31.84 -24.09 -33.49
C SER A 671 -31.28 -24.63 -32.18
N CYS A 672 -29.95 -24.63 -32.07
CA CYS A 672 -29.23 -25.07 -30.88
C CYS A 672 -28.73 -23.91 -30.03
N ARG A 673 -28.84 -22.66 -30.51
CA ARG A 673 -28.36 -21.42 -29.88
C ARG A 673 -29.47 -20.37 -29.81
N GLU A 674 -29.15 -19.22 -29.25
CA GLU A 674 -30.00 -18.03 -29.33
C GLU A 674 -30.07 -17.55 -30.79
N THR A 675 -31.22 -17.05 -31.22
CA THR A 675 -31.51 -16.82 -32.65
C THR A 675 -32.45 -15.62 -32.81
N HIS A 676 -32.47 -15.05 -34.02
CA HIS A 676 -33.27 -13.89 -34.40
C HIS A 676 -33.89 -14.08 -35.79
N GLY A 677 -34.67 -13.10 -36.24
CA GLY A 677 -35.33 -13.05 -37.54
C GLY A 677 -36.84 -13.30 -37.51
N GLY A 678 -37.40 -13.66 -36.35
CA GLY A 678 -38.82 -13.87 -36.14
C GLY A 678 -39.62 -12.60 -35.80
N ALA A 679 -40.81 -12.80 -35.24
CA ALA A 679 -41.77 -11.76 -34.88
C ALA A 679 -42.11 -11.76 -33.37
N THR A 680 -41.26 -12.34 -32.52
CA THR A 680 -41.49 -12.29 -31.07
C THR A 680 -41.16 -10.90 -30.52
N PRO A 681 -41.84 -10.42 -29.45
CA PRO A 681 -41.59 -9.08 -28.92
C PRO A 681 -40.11 -8.82 -28.55
N GLU A 682 -39.39 -9.80 -28.03
CA GLU A 682 -37.95 -9.69 -27.71
C GLU A 682 -37.04 -9.54 -28.92
N GLU A 683 -37.49 -9.95 -30.11
CA GLU A 683 -36.75 -9.79 -31.37
C GLU A 683 -37.06 -8.46 -32.06
N VAL A 684 -38.34 -8.07 -32.10
CA VAL A 684 -38.78 -6.92 -32.90
C VAL A 684 -38.86 -5.62 -32.13
N LEU A 685 -38.91 -5.65 -30.79
CA LEU A 685 -38.90 -4.45 -29.97
C LEU A 685 -37.50 -4.22 -29.40
N VAL A 686 -36.96 -3.05 -29.71
CA VAL A 686 -35.59 -2.65 -29.34
C VAL A 686 -35.61 -1.35 -28.55
N PRO A 687 -34.66 -1.17 -27.60
CA PRO A 687 -34.59 0.05 -26.81
C PRO A 687 -34.01 1.18 -27.66
N VAL A 688 -34.52 2.40 -27.44
CA VAL A 688 -33.95 3.64 -27.98
C VAL A 688 -33.67 4.57 -26.81
N ILE A 689 -32.41 4.64 -26.39
CA ILE A 689 -32.00 5.27 -25.13
C ILE A 689 -31.26 6.57 -25.42
N HIS A 690 -31.81 7.67 -24.94
CA HIS A 690 -31.15 8.97 -24.89
C HIS A 690 -30.49 9.12 -23.54
N ALA A 691 -29.17 9.23 -23.51
CA ALA A 691 -28.44 9.41 -22.27
C ALA A 691 -27.49 10.60 -22.38
N SER A 692 -27.61 11.52 -21.43
CA SER A 692 -26.75 12.69 -21.31
C SER A 692 -26.08 12.68 -19.95
N LYS A 693 -24.76 12.83 -19.93
CA LYS A 693 -24.00 12.93 -18.69
C LYS A 693 -24.53 14.12 -17.92
N VAL A 694 -24.94 13.89 -16.68
CA VAL A 694 -25.37 14.97 -15.81
C VAL A 694 -24.17 15.86 -15.65
N GLU A 695 -24.22 17.09 -16.18
CA GLU A 695 -23.29 18.13 -15.75
C GLU A 695 -23.38 18.13 -14.23
N LYS A 696 -22.31 17.68 -13.57
CA LYS A 696 -22.12 17.98 -12.16
C LYS A 696 -22.08 19.50 -12.14
N ARG A 697 -23.24 20.13 -11.89
CA ARG A 697 -23.30 21.48 -11.39
C ARG A 697 -22.42 21.40 -10.16
N VAL A 698 -21.16 21.79 -10.33
CA VAL A 698 -20.46 22.51 -9.29
C VAL A 698 -21.47 23.57 -8.92
N ILE A 699 -22.14 23.37 -7.78
CA ILE A 699 -23.11 24.31 -7.26
C ILE A 699 -22.30 25.61 -7.09
N LYS A 700 -22.34 26.46 -8.12
CA LYS A 700 -21.95 27.86 -8.12
C LYS A 700 -23.07 28.68 -7.48
N GLU A 701 -23.85 28.10 -6.58
CA GLU A 701 -24.60 28.93 -5.63
C GLU A 701 -23.55 29.44 -4.65
N GLU A 702 -23.14 30.71 -4.81
CA GLU A 702 -22.32 31.38 -3.82
C GLU A 702 -23.11 31.42 -2.50
N TYR A 703 -22.80 30.50 -1.59
CA TYR A 703 -23.39 30.51 -0.25
C TYR A 703 -23.01 31.82 0.46
N LYS A 704 -24.03 32.58 0.86
CA LYS A 704 -23.85 33.77 1.71
C LYS A 704 -23.92 33.33 3.15
N ILE A 705 -22.80 33.49 3.86
CA ILE A 705 -22.73 33.27 5.31
C ILE A 705 -22.71 34.59 6.04
N GLU A 706 -23.65 34.74 6.97
CA GLU A 706 -23.74 35.87 7.89
C GLU A 706 -23.46 35.37 9.31
N LEU A 707 -22.37 35.86 9.91
CA LEU A 707 -22.03 35.58 11.31
C LEU A 707 -22.79 36.56 12.21
N LEU A 708 -23.77 36.06 12.97
CA LEU A 708 -24.63 36.88 13.84
C LEU A 708 -23.90 37.33 15.11
N THR A 709 -22.90 36.56 15.54
CA THR A 709 -22.13 36.81 16.77
C THR A 709 -20.62 36.75 16.48
N LYS A 710 -20.01 37.88 16.13
CA LYS A 710 -18.54 37.93 15.85
C LYS A 710 -17.68 37.80 17.11
N GLU A 711 -18.26 38.10 18.28
CA GLU A 711 -17.60 37.97 19.57
C GLU A 711 -18.51 37.25 20.56
N ILE A 712 -18.00 36.20 21.19
CA ILE A 712 -18.76 35.34 22.12
C ILE A 712 -18.06 35.27 23.48
N ASN A 713 -18.84 35.09 24.55
CA ASN A 713 -18.29 34.97 25.90
C ASN A 713 -17.87 33.52 26.19
N ILE A 714 -16.72 33.32 26.83
CA ILE A 714 -16.26 31.97 27.21
C ILE A 714 -17.24 31.22 28.14
N ARG A 715 -18.09 31.94 28.89
CA ARG A 715 -19.15 31.34 29.74
C ARG A 715 -20.38 30.86 28.96
N THR A 716 -20.58 31.38 27.75
CA THR A 716 -21.68 31.01 26.84
C THR A 716 -21.11 30.90 25.42
N PRO A 717 -20.29 29.87 25.14
CA PRO A 717 -19.48 29.79 23.92
C PRO A 717 -20.30 29.25 22.74
N ILE A 718 -21.41 29.91 22.42
CA ILE A 718 -22.27 29.56 21.29
C ILE A 718 -22.05 30.59 20.18
N LEU A 719 -21.63 30.12 19.02
CA LEU A 719 -21.47 30.93 17.81
C LEU A 719 -22.68 30.73 16.89
N GLU A 720 -23.29 31.82 16.46
CA GLU A 720 -24.53 31.79 15.66
C GLU A 720 -24.28 32.35 14.25
N LEU A 721 -24.73 31.62 13.22
CA LEU A 721 -24.62 32.04 11.82
C LEU A 721 -25.81 31.61 10.97
N LYS A 722 -26.03 32.34 9.87
CA LYS A 722 -27.00 32.01 8.82
C LYS A 722 -26.28 31.67 7.51
N ILE A 723 -26.81 30.68 6.78
CA ILE A 723 -26.33 30.27 5.46
C ILE A 723 -27.49 30.37 4.48
N LYS A 724 -27.30 31.05 3.35
CA LYS A 724 -28.30 31.13 2.28
C LYS A 724 -27.67 30.82 0.91
N PRO A 725 -28.31 29.97 0.07
CA PRO A 725 -29.48 29.14 0.38
C PRO A 725 -29.19 28.08 1.46
N ASP A 726 -30.23 27.45 2.03
CA ASP A 726 -30.07 26.43 3.07
C ASP A 726 -29.42 25.17 2.47
N PRO A 727 -28.22 24.77 2.93
CA PRO A 727 -27.51 23.65 2.33
C PRO A 727 -28.11 22.30 2.77
N GLU A 728 -28.13 21.30 1.88
CA GLU A 728 -28.52 19.93 2.24
C GLU A 728 -27.61 19.32 3.32
N LYS A 729 -26.31 19.68 3.29
CA LYS A 729 -25.31 19.24 4.27
C LYS A 729 -24.22 20.29 4.45
N VAL A 730 -23.97 20.66 5.69
CA VAL A 730 -22.90 21.60 6.08
C VAL A 730 -22.08 21.03 7.23
N SER A 731 -20.77 21.29 7.22
CA SER A 731 -19.87 21.03 8.35
C SER A 731 -19.10 22.29 8.76
N PHE A 732 -18.73 22.34 10.04
CA PHE A 732 -18.09 23.48 10.68
C PHE A 732 -16.79 23.05 11.33
N LEU A 733 -15.68 23.72 11.03
CA LEU A 733 -14.37 23.37 11.57
C LEU A 733 -13.68 24.57 12.23
N VAL A 734 -12.99 24.32 13.34
CA VAL A 734 -12.04 25.28 13.93
C VAL A 734 -10.74 24.54 14.21
N LYS A 735 -9.62 25.02 13.63
CA LYS A 735 -8.30 24.34 13.67
C LYS A 735 -8.36 22.88 13.17
N ASN A 736 -9.07 22.64 12.06
CA ASN A 736 -9.26 21.33 11.43
C ASN A 736 -9.93 20.26 12.32
N ARG A 737 -10.69 20.67 13.34
CA ARG A 737 -11.57 19.78 14.11
C ARG A 737 -13.02 20.08 13.78
N ASP A 738 -13.80 19.05 13.49
CA ASP A 738 -15.25 19.17 13.27
C ASP A 738 -15.97 19.58 14.56
N LEU A 739 -16.97 20.44 14.39
CA LEU A 739 -17.79 20.98 15.47
C LEU A 739 -19.24 20.51 15.32
N ASN A 740 -19.86 20.23 16.46
CA ASN A 740 -21.30 19.98 16.51
C ASN A 740 -22.06 21.31 16.41
N ALA A 741 -23.06 21.32 15.54
CA ALA A 741 -23.93 22.47 15.32
C ALA A 741 -25.40 22.03 15.38
N ASP A 742 -26.20 22.76 16.15
CA ASP A 742 -27.65 22.59 16.21
C ASP A 742 -28.33 23.59 15.26
N PHE A 743 -29.30 23.13 14.46
CA PHE A 743 -30.04 24.00 13.54
C PHE A 743 -31.41 24.39 14.12
N ASP A 744 -31.60 25.70 14.34
CA ASP A 744 -32.86 26.30 14.79
C ASP A 744 -33.76 26.56 13.57
N ARG A 745 -34.69 25.64 13.30
CA ARG A 745 -35.57 25.66 12.11
C ARG A 745 -36.48 26.89 12.04
N ASP A 746 -36.91 27.43 13.18
CA ASP A 746 -37.82 28.59 13.23
C ASP A 746 -37.10 29.89 12.87
N LYS A 747 -35.78 29.97 13.14
CA LYS A 747 -34.98 31.18 12.93
C LYS A 747 -34.02 31.09 11.75
N GLU A 748 -33.87 29.91 11.15
CA GLU A 748 -32.88 29.57 10.12
C GLU A 748 -31.44 29.87 10.58
N ILE A 749 -31.07 29.43 11.79
CA ILE A 749 -29.76 29.73 12.42
C ILE A 749 -29.05 28.44 12.82
N TYR A 750 -27.76 28.34 12.48
CA TYR A 750 -26.86 27.33 13.01
C TYR A 750 -26.22 27.83 14.31
N LYS A 751 -26.31 27.03 15.38
CA LYS A 751 -25.72 27.29 16.70
C LYS A 751 -24.57 26.31 16.94
N ILE A 752 -23.35 26.81 16.92
CA ILE A 752 -22.13 26.01 17.04
C ILE A 752 -21.61 26.10 18.47
N ASN A 753 -21.46 24.95 19.12
CA ASN A 753 -20.97 24.88 20.50
C ASN A 753 -19.44 24.81 20.54
N LEU A 754 -18.81 25.82 21.16
CA LEU A 754 -17.36 25.95 21.29
C LEU A 754 -16.88 25.72 22.73
N SER A 755 -17.62 24.92 23.51
CA SER A 755 -17.20 24.49 24.85
C SER A 755 -15.83 23.80 24.80
N GLY A 756 -14.90 24.25 25.63
CA GLY A 756 -13.51 23.76 25.66
C GLY A 756 -12.50 24.61 24.89
N TYR A 757 -12.93 25.60 24.11
CA TYR A 757 -12.04 26.59 23.49
C TYR A 757 -11.70 27.73 24.46
N LYS A 758 -10.44 28.20 24.45
CA LYS A 758 -9.93 29.28 25.33
C LYS A 758 -10.29 30.67 24.78
N ALA A 759 -10.07 31.71 25.57
CA ALA A 759 -10.17 33.08 25.07
C ALA A 759 -9.10 33.35 24.00
N GLY A 760 -9.50 33.98 22.88
CA GLY A 760 -8.62 34.19 21.74
C GLY A 760 -9.38 34.44 20.43
N GLU A 761 -8.63 34.68 19.35
CA GLU A 761 -9.16 34.80 17.99
C GLU A 761 -9.09 33.45 17.27
N TYR A 762 -10.17 33.12 16.57
CA TYR A 762 -10.35 31.85 15.89
C TYR A 762 -10.91 32.06 14.49
N THR A 763 -10.58 31.11 13.60
CA THR A 763 -11.17 31.02 12.27
C THR A 763 -12.10 29.81 12.23
N LEU A 764 -13.36 30.05 11.92
CA LEU A 764 -14.36 29.04 11.58
C LEU A 764 -14.31 28.79 10.08
N THR A 765 -14.02 27.57 9.68
CA THR A 765 -14.15 27.11 8.29
C THR A 765 -15.51 26.44 8.12
N VAL A 766 -16.34 26.96 7.23
CA VAL A 766 -17.63 26.37 6.87
C VAL A 766 -17.46 25.61 5.56
N LYS A 767 -17.85 24.34 5.52
CA LYS A 767 -17.70 23.46 4.35
C LYS A 767 -19.06 22.93 3.91
N ILE A 768 -19.38 23.13 2.62
CA ILE A 768 -20.61 22.67 1.97
C ILE A 768 -20.19 21.98 0.66
N GLY A 769 -20.14 20.65 0.67
CA GLY A 769 -19.54 19.88 -0.43
C GLY A 769 -18.06 20.25 -0.67
N LEU A 770 -17.76 20.83 -1.84
CA LEU A 770 -16.45 21.35 -2.23
C LEU A 770 -16.26 22.85 -1.92
N TRP A 771 -17.33 23.56 -1.56
CA TRP A 771 -17.27 24.99 -1.22
C TRP A 771 -16.79 25.17 0.23
N THR A 772 -15.82 26.07 0.44
CA THR A 772 -15.30 26.41 1.76
C THR A 772 -15.21 27.91 1.96
N LYS A 773 -15.48 28.37 3.19
CA LYS A 773 -15.30 29.78 3.57
C LYS A 773 -14.85 29.92 5.01
N ASP A 774 -13.85 30.77 5.19
CA ASP A 774 -13.27 31.08 6.50
C ASP A 774 -13.87 32.38 7.08
N LEU A 775 -14.29 32.30 8.34
CA LEU A 775 -14.90 33.39 9.09
C LEU A 775 -14.14 33.59 10.41
N LYS A 776 -13.67 34.80 10.65
CA LYS A 776 -12.98 35.14 11.91
C LYS A 776 -13.99 35.49 13.01
N PHE A 777 -13.77 34.97 14.20
CA PHE A 777 -14.54 35.29 15.40
C PHE A 777 -13.64 35.29 16.65
N LYS A 778 -14.13 35.88 17.75
CA LYS A 778 -13.34 36.04 18.98
C LYS A 778 -14.08 35.50 20.20
N ILE A 779 -13.39 34.74 21.03
CA ILE A 779 -13.87 34.31 22.35
C ILE A 779 -13.27 35.23 23.41
N ARG A 780 -14.12 35.97 24.14
CA ARG A 780 -13.69 36.85 25.23
C ARG A 780 -13.62 36.10 26.56
N GLY A 781 -12.48 36.24 27.25
CA GLY A 781 -12.32 35.81 28.63
C GLY A 781 -13.04 36.78 29.59
N GLY A 782 -13.71 36.25 30.61
CA GLY A 782 -14.46 37.06 31.56
C GLY A 782 -13.61 37.48 32.76
N LEU A 783 -13.06 38.70 32.75
CA LEU A 783 -12.70 39.45 33.96
C LEU A 783 -13.11 40.93 33.77
N ARG A 784 -14.09 41.38 34.55
CA ARG A 784 -14.19 42.79 34.96
C ARG A 784 -13.37 42.90 36.24
N GLU A 785 -12.21 43.54 36.17
CA GLU A 785 -11.59 44.10 37.38
C GLU A 785 -12.55 45.18 37.92
N LYS A 786 -12.87 45.08 39.21
CA LYS A 786 -13.39 46.21 39.97
C LYS A 786 -12.18 47.07 40.31
N ASP A 787 -12.18 48.32 39.87
CA ASP A 787 -11.26 49.33 40.38
C ASP A 787 -11.42 49.42 41.89
N ILE A 788 -10.33 49.15 42.61
CA ILE A 788 -10.11 49.67 43.96
C ILE A 788 -9.37 50.98 43.76
N LEU A 789 -10.01 52.12 44.07
CA LEU A 789 -9.42 53.28 44.76
C LEU A 789 -10.47 54.40 44.95
N SER A 790 -10.38 55.02 46.14
CA SER A 790 -11.13 56.13 46.77
C SER A 790 -12.59 55.90 47.15
#